data_AF-A0A847XLL8-F1
#
_entry.id   AF-A0A847XLL8-F1
#
_cell.length_a   1.000
_cell.length_b   1.000
_cell.length_c   1.000
_cell.angle_alpha   90.00
_cell.angle_beta   90.00
_cell.angle_gamma   90.00
#
_symmetry.space_group_name_H-M   'P 1'
#
loop_
_entity.id
_entity.type
_entity.pdbx_description
1 polymer ?
#
loop_
_entity_poly.entity_id
_entity_poly.type
_entity_poly.pdbx_seq_one_letter_code
_entity_poly.pdbx_strand_id
1 'polypeptide(L)'
;MPIPALKVKSLKNWEKNERINARAIAKRKAEAVASRGGGVFLSRKNQYYGQRGDGEGGRLKAIIKKFLKWGLIALVAIVIFLAGALMYYSGKVPTREEMLVASQGSATKIYDRTGTHLLYYFSSDEKRVWIPLDQIPEHVRWAVISTEDSSFYEHHGFDVPALVKVALHEFFGIGPARGGSTITQQLVKNVLLSPEHTYTRKFKEMIFSYYIEKKFSKDEILEMYFNVVPYGSTAYGIEAAAGTYFGKKAKDLGVAEGAVLAAMLQATTYYSPYGSHVEDLMARKDYVINTMARLGYITGEQAEAAKSKELEFKRLAQTVVAPHYTLYVKELLAEKYGEEMAEKGGLKVITSLDYDKQQIAEEAVIAGVERNEKNNEAHNAALVSIDARTGEVLAMVGSKDYFNEEFGAVNVTMRPRQPGSSFKPIVYAASFLAGFSPETILFDTLTTFKTETGQDYTPRNYSGKENGPLSIRKALGGSLNIPAVKTIYIVGIDKVLDLAEKMGYTTFGDRSRFGLSLVLGGGEVKLVDHAQAFAVFAQKGIKHDLQYILKVEDKNGKVLEEFKADEHKGERILDEQVAKQINSILSDNSTRAWIFGEKNNLVLADRPVAAKTGTTNDFHDGWTMGYTPSLVTGVWVGNNDNKEMKGKADGSVVAGPIWNEYMRRALAGTPVENFEQPESKPLPDKPLLNGRVGSEAVVKVDKITGKLATDLTPANLVEEKRYQGELHDILQYVKRGDILGAIPEEPSKDPMYAAFEAGVKAWAEKNNYTVTTENPPTDYDDVHTEENQPNLEIIEPTDGANFEEPILNTIIEASANRGIARAEYYIDNELVATVKSQPFNLVGYQLIGVDNGQRFLKVIVYDDVENYREKNITIYLNLPAEYTKPVSWIYPSAGQEINIKKFPINLKVNIASSIFNKIDFYSQKKGEESVWVGYKEIEGMEATVRLDNLAAGEYALYAVLTGPGGKTVRDDGVGVKVVE
;
A
#
# COMPACT_ATOMS: atom_id res chain seq x y z
N MET A 1 49.74 -6.91 54.66
CA MET A 1 50.66 -5.78 54.36
C MET A 1 49.82 -4.67 53.75
N PRO A 2 49.92 -3.42 54.23
CA PRO A 2 49.15 -2.32 53.64
C PRO A 2 49.65 -2.02 52.22
N ILE A 3 48.73 -2.00 51.26
CA ILE A 3 48.99 -1.63 49.87
C ILE A 3 49.44 -0.15 49.87
N PRO A 4 50.53 0.22 49.16
CA PRO A 4 51.00 1.60 49.11
C PRO A 4 49.91 2.49 48.50
N ALA A 5 49.69 3.66 49.10
CA ALA A 5 48.75 4.67 48.64
C ALA A 5 48.76 4.82 47.10
N LEU A 6 47.63 4.50 46.48
CA LEU A 6 47.33 4.76 45.08
C LEU A 6 47.63 6.24 44.80
N LYS A 7 48.65 6.50 43.97
CA LYS A 7 48.88 7.83 43.40
C LYS A 7 47.72 8.12 42.46
N VAL A 8 46.66 8.72 42.99
CA VAL A 8 45.71 9.51 42.22
C VAL A 8 46.55 10.44 41.33
N LYS A 9 46.49 10.27 40.00
CA LYS A 9 46.94 11.32 39.08
C LYS A 9 45.96 12.48 39.28
N SER A 10 46.25 13.32 40.27
CA SER A 10 45.42 14.48 40.58
C SER A 10 45.19 15.30 39.30
N LEU A 11 44.00 15.85 39.19
CA LEU A 11 43.60 16.93 38.27
C LEU A 11 44.44 18.22 38.43
N LYS A 12 45.67 18.17 38.94
CA LYS A 12 46.59 19.31 39.02
C LYS A 12 47.70 19.30 37.96
N ASN A 13 47.89 18.20 37.22
CA ASN A 13 48.90 18.16 36.14
C ASN A 13 48.40 18.68 34.77
N TRP A 14 47.12 19.04 34.64
CA TRP A 14 46.58 19.67 33.42
C TRP A 14 46.68 21.21 33.44
N GLU A 15 46.72 21.85 34.62
CA GLU A 15 46.86 23.32 34.73
C GLU A 15 48.21 23.87 34.21
N LYS A 16 49.21 23.00 34.05
CA LYS A 16 50.52 23.40 33.51
C LYS A 16 50.57 23.43 31.97
N ASN A 17 49.68 22.70 31.29
CA ASN A 17 49.59 22.67 29.82
C ASN A 17 48.48 23.57 29.25
N GLU A 18 47.44 23.91 30.01
CA GLU A 18 46.46 24.92 29.56
C GLU A 18 46.99 26.36 29.59
N ARG A 19 47.96 26.67 30.46
CA ARG A 19 48.58 28.01 30.49
C ARG A 19 49.39 28.34 29.23
N ILE A 20 49.72 27.35 28.40
CA ILE A 20 50.44 27.55 27.15
C ILE A 20 49.47 27.78 25.97
N ASN A 21 48.24 27.24 26.02
CA ASN A 21 47.21 27.49 24.99
C ASN A 21 46.27 28.66 25.28
N ALA A 22 46.08 29.07 26.54
CA ALA A 22 45.31 30.26 26.88
C ALA A 22 45.96 31.59 26.39
N ARG A 23 47.30 31.63 26.30
CA ARG A 23 48.05 32.78 25.74
C ARG A 23 47.92 32.88 24.21
N ALA A 24 47.71 31.78 23.50
CA ALA A 24 47.46 31.79 22.05
C ALA A 24 46.00 32.18 21.71
N ILE A 25 45.05 31.83 22.57
CA ILE A 25 43.62 32.17 22.41
C ILE A 25 43.33 33.61 22.84
N ALA A 26 44.01 34.14 23.86
CA ALA A 26 43.92 35.56 24.23
C ALA A 26 44.55 36.49 23.18
N LYS A 27 45.61 36.06 22.49
CA LYS A 27 46.25 36.82 21.40
C LYS A 27 45.39 36.88 20.14
N ARG A 28 44.67 35.80 19.78
CA ARG A 28 43.73 35.77 18.64
C ARG A 28 42.39 36.49 18.91
N LYS A 29 41.95 36.59 20.17
CA LYS A 29 40.79 37.44 20.54
C LYS A 29 41.13 38.94 20.62
N ALA A 30 42.39 39.30 20.88
CA ALA A 30 42.84 40.69 20.87
C ALA A 30 43.08 41.27 19.45
N GLU A 31 43.33 40.42 18.45
CA GLU A 31 43.53 40.86 17.05
C GLU A 31 42.22 40.90 16.22
N ALA A 32 41.12 40.31 16.71
CA ALA A 32 39.82 40.33 16.04
C ALA A 32 38.89 41.50 16.46
N VAL A 33 39.30 42.31 17.43
CA VAL A 33 38.53 43.49 17.92
C VAL A 33 39.14 44.82 17.42
N ALA A 34 40.27 44.76 16.70
CA ALA A 34 40.99 45.94 16.19
C ALA A 34 40.66 46.32 14.72
N SER A 35 39.59 45.80 14.13
CA SER A 35 39.20 46.14 12.75
C SER A 35 37.68 46.26 12.57
N ARG A 36 37.07 47.23 13.25
CA ARG A 36 35.80 47.85 12.81
C ARG A 36 35.65 49.20 13.51
N GLY A 37 36.22 50.22 12.87
CA GLY A 37 36.00 51.62 13.23
C GLY A 37 34.70 52.16 12.64
N GLY A 38 34.22 53.23 13.28
CA GLY A 38 33.05 54.05 12.90
C GLY A 38 31.84 53.70 13.75
N GLY A 39 31.46 54.43 14.80
CA GLY A 39 31.59 55.84 15.09
C GLY A 39 30.17 56.41 15.23
N VAL A 40 29.86 57.02 16.37
CA VAL A 40 29.05 58.24 16.56
C VAL A 40 28.56 58.33 18.02
N PHE A 41 29.10 59.35 18.69
CA PHE A 41 28.55 60.19 19.75
C PHE A 41 27.86 59.57 20.98
N LEU A 42 28.36 59.94 22.16
CA LEU A 42 27.63 60.84 23.08
C LEU A 42 28.59 61.44 24.12
N SER A 43 28.51 62.78 24.25
CA SER A 43 29.24 63.60 25.21
C SER A 43 28.28 64.08 26.31
N ARG A 44 28.76 63.96 27.56
CA ARG A 44 28.54 64.79 28.78
C ARG A 44 27.23 65.60 28.91
N LYS A 45 26.56 65.51 30.07
CA LYS A 45 26.71 66.45 31.22
C LYS A 45 25.68 66.21 32.36
N ASN A 46 26.16 66.50 33.58
CA ASN A 46 25.50 67.14 34.75
C ASN A 46 24.31 66.45 35.45
N GLN A 47 24.45 66.13 36.75
CA GLN A 47 24.08 66.94 37.94
C GLN A 47 22.57 67.28 37.98
N TYR A 48 21.85 66.82 39.01
CA TYR A 48 21.22 67.68 40.02
C TYR A 48 20.57 66.86 41.17
N TYR A 49 20.59 67.48 42.34
CA TYR A 49 19.97 67.12 43.62
C TYR A 49 18.44 66.97 43.56
N GLY A 50 17.87 66.17 44.50
CA GLY A 50 16.69 66.63 45.25
C GLY A 50 15.49 65.70 45.40
N GLN A 51 15.31 65.22 46.64
CA GLN A 51 14.05 65.04 47.41
C GLN A 51 13.13 63.81 47.24
N ARG A 52 13.10 63.06 48.37
CA ARG A 52 11.97 62.53 49.16
C ARG A 52 10.93 61.60 48.52
N GLY A 53 10.86 60.41 49.14
CA GLY A 53 9.72 59.49 49.17
C GLY A 53 10.04 58.26 50.01
N ASP A 54 10.06 58.41 51.34
CA ASP A 54 10.07 57.27 52.27
C ASP A 54 8.79 56.46 52.10
N GLY A 55 8.89 55.13 51.98
CA GLY A 55 7.70 54.30 52.13
C GLY A 55 7.66 52.89 51.56
N GLU A 56 8.74 52.25 51.09
CA GLU A 56 8.60 50.86 50.59
C GLU A 56 9.81 49.91 50.85
N GLY A 57 10.99 50.43 51.14
CA GLY A 57 12.20 49.60 51.38
C GLY A 57 12.22 48.81 52.70
N GLY A 58 11.38 49.15 53.67
CA GLY A 58 11.32 48.50 54.99
C GLY A 58 10.57 47.16 55.00
N ARG A 59 9.52 47.02 54.18
CA ARG A 59 8.71 45.80 54.09
C ARG A 59 9.46 44.67 53.38
N LEU A 60 10.19 44.98 52.31
CA LEU A 60 10.96 43.99 51.56
C LEU A 60 12.12 43.43 52.39
N LYS A 61 12.86 44.27 53.14
CA LYS A 61 13.92 43.82 54.06
C LYS A 61 13.40 42.99 55.24
N ALA A 62 12.20 43.30 55.75
CA ALA A 62 11.56 42.53 56.83
C ALA A 62 11.04 41.16 56.35
N ILE A 63 10.49 41.10 55.12
CA ILE A 63 10.07 39.84 54.48
C ILE A 63 11.29 38.96 54.20
N ILE A 64 12.38 39.51 53.65
CA ILE A 64 13.63 38.78 53.40
C ILE A 64 14.25 38.26 54.70
N LYS A 65 14.28 39.05 55.78
CA LYS A 65 14.74 38.57 57.11
C LYS A 65 13.86 37.47 57.69
N LYS A 66 12.53 37.54 57.50
CA LYS A 66 11.61 36.47 57.90
C LYS A 66 11.84 35.20 57.07
N PHE A 67 11.99 35.30 55.75
CA PHE A 67 12.32 34.17 54.88
C PHE A 67 13.67 33.53 55.23
N LEU A 68 14.71 34.33 55.52
CA LEU A 68 16.01 33.83 55.99
C LEU A 68 15.91 33.15 57.37
N LYS A 69 15.13 33.71 58.30
CA LYS A 69 14.94 33.13 59.63
C LYS A 69 14.15 31.81 59.57
N TRP A 70 13.06 31.77 58.81
CA TRP A 70 12.27 30.56 58.60
C TRP A 70 13.03 29.52 57.76
N GLY A 71 13.83 29.96 56.78
CA GLY A 71 14.73 29.09 56.02
C GLY A 71 15.82 28.48 56.89
N LEU A 72 16.40 29.24 57.82
CA LEU A 72 17.37 28.71 58.79
C LEU A 72 16.71 27.74 59.79
N ILE A 73 15.49 28.04 60.27
CA ILE A 73 14.73 27.14 61.13
C ILE A 73 14.38 25.83 60.40
N ALA A 74 13.95 25.92 59.13
CA ALA A 74 13.68 24.75 58.29
C ALA A 74 14.96 23.94 58.06
N LEU A 75 16.10 24.59 57.80
CA LEU A 75 17.40 23.92 57.65
C LEU A 75 17.80 23.19 58.94
N VAL A 76 17.67 23.83 60.10
CA VAL A 76 17.97 23.21 61.40
C VAL A 76 17.02 22.05 61.69
N ALA A 77 15.73 22.19 61.39
CA ALA A 77 14.76 21.11 61.53
C ALA A 77 15.08 19.92 60.60
N ILE A 78 15.51 20.19 59.36
CA ILE A 78 15.98 19.17 58.41
C ILE A 78 17.23 18.48 58.94
N VAL A 79 18.20 19.22 59.51
CA VAL A 79 19.41 18.65 60.11
C VAL A 79 19.09 17.80 61.32
N ILE A 80 18.18 18.23 62.20
CA ILE A 80 17.73 17.45 63.37
C ILE A 80 16.97 16.20 62.91
N PHE A 81 16.10 16.32 61.91
CA PHE A 81 15.38 15.19 61.32
C PHE A 81 16.34 14.18 60.66
N LEU A 82 17.32 14.66 59.89
CA LEU A 82 18.39 13.85 59.31
C LEU A 82 19.20 13.14 60.39
N ALA A 83 19.58 13.85 61.46
CA ALA A 83 20.33 13.29 62.59
C ALA A 83 19.50 12.24 63.36
N GLY A 84 18.21 12.49 63.58
CA GLY A 84 17.28 11.54 64.20
C GLY A 84 17.04 10.30 63.32
N ALA A 85 16.90 10.47 62.01
CA ALA A 85 16.81 9.39 61.05
C ALA A 85 18.12 8.57 61.00
N LEU A 86 19.27 9.23 60.96
CA LEU A 86 20.59 8.60 61.05
C LEU A 86 20.70 7.75 62.33
N MET A 87 20.32 8.28 63.50
CA MET A 87 20.30 7.52 64.76
C MET A 87 19.31 6.34 64.76
N TYR A 88 18.14 6.48 64.14
CA TYR A 88 17.16 5.40 64.07
C TYR A 88 17.62 4.24 63.15
N TYR A 89 18.34 4.56 62.08
CA TYR A 89 18.81 3.56 61.10
C TYR A 89 20.22 3.02 61.40
N SER A 90 20.99 3.62 62.32
CA SER A 90 22.37 3.20 62.64
C SER A 90 22.49 1.78 63.20
N GLY A 91 21.41 1.24 63.79
CA GLY A 91 21.34 -0.13 64.31
C GLY A 91 20.74 -1.16 63.34
N LYS A 92 20.36 -0.75 62.12
CA LYS A 92 19.68 -1.59 61.11
C LYS A 92 20.50 -1.79 59.84
N VAL A 93 21.82 -1.56 59.90
CA VAL A 93 22.73 -1.78 58.77
C VAL A 93 23.14 -3.25 58.75
N PRO A 94 22.72 -4.02 57.73
CA PRO A 94 22.95 -5.46 57.70
C PRO A 94 24.44 -5.85 57.63
N THR A 95 24.73 -7.07 58.08
CA THR A 95 26.07 -7.68 57.98
C THR A 95 26.41 -8.08 56.55
N ARG A 96 27.69 -8.41 56.29
CA ARG A 96 28.13 -8.91 54.97
C ARG A 96 27.33 -10.14 54.55
N GLU A 97 27.09 -11.08 55.47
CA GLU A 97 26.26 -12.25 55.19
C GLU A 97 24.79 -11.90 54.93
N GLU A 98 24.20 -10.99 55.70
CA GLU A 98 22.80 -10.55 55.50
C GLU A 98 22.59 -9.84 54.17
N MET A 99 23.58 -9.07 53.71
CA MET A 99 23.59 -8.46 52.38
C MET A 99 23.66 -9.51 51.26
N LEU A 100 24.45 -10.57 51.45
CA LEU A 100 24.54 -11.65 50.48
C LEU A 100 23.23 -12.46 50.38
N VAL A 101 22.53 -12.67 51.50
CA VAL A 101 21.24 -13.39 51.55
C VAL A 101 20.08 -12.52 51.04
N ALA A 102 20.03 -11.22 51.38
CA ALA A 102 18.94 -10.32 50.99
C ALA A 102 18.84 -10.07 49.48
N SER A 103 19.91 -10.30 48.73
CA SER A 103 19.95 -10.10 47.28
C SER A 103 19.37 -11.28 46.46
N GLN A 104 18.90 -12.36 47.09
CA GLN A 104 18.36 -13.58 46.48
C GLN A 104 16.89 -13.45 46.06
N GLY A 105 16.56 -12.43 45.25
CA GLY A 105 15.19 -12.14 44.81
C GLY A 105 14.44 -13.34 44.19
N SER A 106 13.12 -13.22 44.07
CA SER A 106 12.30 -14.28 43.46
C SER A 106 12.34 -14.19 41.93
N ALA A 107 12.49 -15.33 41.27
CA ALA A 107 12.52 -15.44 39.81
C ALA A 107 11.22 -14.91 39.17
N THR A 108 11.32 -13.92 38.28
CA THR A 108 10.22 -13.58 37.37
C THR A 108 9.98 -14.74 36.38
N LYS A 109 8.73 -14.95 35.96
CA LYS A 109 8.32 -16.00 35.02
C LYS A 109 7.43 -15.40 33.94
N ILE A 110 7.76 -15.68 32.68
CA ILE A 110 7.04 -15.22 31.50
C ILE A 110 6.36 -16.42 30.86
N TYR A 111 5.05 -16.32 30.65
CA TYR A 111 4.21 -17.36 30.07
C TYR A 111 3.58 -16.89 28.75
N ASP A 112 3.15 -17.85 27.94
CA ASP A 112 2.28 -17.64 26.79
C ASP A 112 0.91 -17.09 27.22
N ARG A 113 0.05 -16.79 26.25
CA ARG A 113 -1.30 -16.25 26.48
C ARG A 113 -2.21 -17.14 27.30
N THR A 114 -2.01 -18.45 27.30
CA THR A 114 -2.82 -19.37 28.11
C THR A 114 -2.36 -19.40 29.58
N GLY A 115 -1.16 -18.90 29.86
CA GLY A 115 -0.51 -19.00 31.17
C GLY A 115 0.00 -20.38 31.52
N THR A 116 0.07 -21.29 30.54
CA THR A 116 0.47 -22.69 30.75
C THR A 116 1.88 -22.98 30.25
N HIS A 117 2.29 -22.37 29.15
CA HIS A 117 3.60 -22.59 28.54
C HIS A 117 4.58 -21.57 29.09
N LEU A 118 5.58 -22.04 29.85
CA LEU A 118 6.65 -21.20 30.36
C LEU A 118 7.59 -20.83 29.20
N LEU A 119 7.61 -19.55 28.84
CA LEU A 119 8.49 -19.06 27.78
C LEU A 119 9.91 -18.81 28.29
N TYR A 120 9.99 -18.25 29.50
CA TYR A 120 11.25 -17.96 30.16
C TYR A 120 11.06 -17.79 31.66
N TYR A 121 12.10 -18.11 32.43
CA TYR A 121 12.15 -17.86 33.87
C TYR A 121 13.53 -17.35 34.25
N PHE A 122 13.57 -16.34 35.11
CA PHE A 122 14.81 -15.74 35.60
C PHE A 122 15.34 -16.58 36.75
N SER A 123 15.98 -17.72 36.47
CA SER A 123 16.55 -18.53 37.57
C SER A 123 17.62 -17.76 38.32
N SER A 124 17.45 -17.63 39.62
CA SER A 124 18.48 -17.24 40.58
C SER A 124 19.30 -18.46 41.03
N ASP A 125 19.57 -19.43 40.14
CA ASP A 125 20.53 -20.51 40.41
C ASP A 125 21.94 -19.92 40.43
N GLU A 126 22.19 -19.18 41.50
CA GLU A 126 23.32 -18.31 41.77
C GLU A 126 24.60 -19.12 41.88
N LYS A 127 25.28 -19.34 40.76
CA LYS A 127 26.73 -19.54 40.79
C LYS A 127 27.42 -18.18 40.91
N ARG A 128 27.17 -17.46 42.01
CA ARG A 128 27.94 -16.27 42.37
C ARG A 128 29.35 -16.74 42.75
N VAL A 129 30.28 -16.60 41.84
CA VAL A 129 31.69 -16.90 42.09
C VAL A 129 32.35 -15.63 42.60
N TRP A 130 32.61 -15.58 43.90
CA TRP A 130 33.29 -14.44 44.51
C TRP A 130 34.72 -14.33 43.97
N ILE A 131 35.07 -13.16 43.43
CA ILE A 131 36.43 -12.83 43.01
C ILE A 131 36.97 -11.63 43.82
N PRO A 132 38.15 -11.77 44.46
CA PRO A 132 38.81 -10.64 45.12
C PRO A 132 39.13 -9.49 44.17
N LEU A 133 39.08 -8.24 44.65
CA LEU A 133 39.25 -7.04 43.81
C LEU A 133 40.62 -6.98 43.12
N ASP A 134 41.67 -7.51 43.75
CA ASP A 134 43.02 -7.54 43.21
C ASP A 134 43.20 -8.51 42.02
N GLN A 135 42.26 -9.45 41.84
CA GLN A 135 42.21 -10.32 40.67
C GLN A 135 41.39 -9.72 39.52
N ILE A 136 40.65 -8.64 39.74
CA ILE A 136 39.93 -7.92 38.70
C ILE A 136 40.91 -6.97 37.98
N PRO A 137 41.06 -7.05 36.64
CA PRO A 137 42.04 -6.24 35.94
C PRO A 137 41.80 -4.74 36.12
N GLU A 138 42.88 -3.97 36.20
CA GLU A 138 42.82 -2.53 36.48
C GLU A 138 41.98 -1.76 35.43
N HIS A 139 42.08 -2.11 34.15
CA HIS A 139 41.25 -1.49 33.11
C HIS A 139 39.75 -1.79 33.26
N VAL A 140 39.37 -2.96 33.80
CA VAL A 140 37.95 -3.28 34.09
C VAL A 140 37.46 -2.45 35.27
N ARG A 141 38.27 -2.33 36.32
CA ARG A 141 37.97 -1.47 37.48
C ARG A 141 37.74 -0.02 37.05
N TRP A 142 38.64 0.53 36.23
CA TRP A 142 38.50 1.89 35.72
C TRP A 142 37.39 2.07 34.70
N ALA A 143 37.03 1.05 33.91
CA ALA A 143 35.88 1.12 33.01
C ALA A 143 34.59 1.44 33.79
N VAL A 144 34.35 0.70 34.88
CA VAL A 144 33.19 0.93 35.77
C VAL A 144 33.31 2.24 36.52
N ILE A 145 34.43 2.51 37.20
CA ILE A 145 34.59 3.75 37.99
C ILE A 145 34.42 4.99 37.10
N SER A 146 35.04 5.01 35.93
CA SER A 146 35.01 6.21 35.07
C SER A 146 33.63 6.55 34.50
N THR A 147 32.72 5.58 34.46
CA THR A 147 31.39 5.72 33.86
C THR A 147 30.27 5.80 34.90
N GLU A 148 30.35 4.99 35.95
CA GLU A 148 29.37 4.96 37.05
C GLU A 148 29.64 6.03 38.10
N ASP A 149 30.91 6.27 38.46
CA ASP A 149 31.26 7.11 39.61
C ASP A 149 32.72 7.60 39.56
N SER A 150 32.99 8.60 38.70
CA SER A 150 34.37 9.05 38.44
C SER A 150 35.08 9.66 39.66
N SER A 151 34.31 10.07 40.68
CA SER A 151 34.76 10.65 41.95
C SER A 151 34.70 9.62 43.09
N PHE A 152 34.55 8.32 42.79
CA PHE A 152 34.31 7.26 43.78
C PHE A 152 35.28 7.31 44.96
N TYR A 153 36.58 7.50 44.73
CA TYR A 153 37.57 7.55 45.80
C TYR A 153 37.62 8.88 46.58
N GLU A 154 36.87 9.90 46.16
CA GLU A 154 36.91 11.26 46.73
C GLU A 154 35.73 11.54 47.68
N HIS A 155 34.55 10.97 47.42
CA HIS A 155 33.34 11.24 48.21
C HIS A 155 33.13 10.23 49.37
N HIS A 156 32.20 10.55 50.29
CA HIS A 156 31.87 9.75 51.49
C HIS A 156 30.41 9.27 51.50
N GLY A 157 30.02 8.43 50.53
CA GLY A 157 28.69 7.80 50.40
C GLY A 157 27.90 8.34 49.21
N PHE A 158 27.85 9.66 49.06
CA PHE A 158 27.14 10.35 47.98
C PHE A 158 27.94 11.58 47.51
N ASP A 159 27.84 11.91 46.22
CA ASP A 159 28.53 13.06 45.62
C ASP A 159 27.64 14.31 45.69
N VAL A 160 27.95 15.21 46.62
CA VAL A 160 27.20 16.47 46.83
C VAL A 160 27.27 17.41 45.61
N PRO A 161 28.45 17.69 45.02
CA PRO A 161 28.53 18.40 43.74
C PRO A 161 27.67 17.80 42.62
N ALA A 162 27.63 16.47 42.49
CA ALA A 162 26.80 15.79 41.50
C ALA A 162 25.31 15.98 41.79
N LEU A 163 24.86 15.79 43.04
CA LEU A 163 23.47 15.98 43.45
C LEU A 163 22.98 17.41 43.20
N VAL A 164 23.82 18.42 43.47
CA VAL A 164 23.47 19.83 43.20
C VAL A 164 23.33 20.08 41.70
N LYS A 165 24.22 19.51 40.86
CA LYS A 165 24.11 19.63 39.40
C LYS A 165 22.82 18.98 38.87
N VAL A 166 22.46 17.81 39.39
CA VAL A 166 21.21 17.12 39.02
C VAL A 166 20.00 17.96 39.43
N ALA A 167 19.96 18.47 40.65
CA ALA A 167 18.87 19.33 41.10
C ALA A 167 18.77 20.63 40.28
N LEU A 168 19.90 21.24 39.92
CA LEU A 168 19.89 22.43 39.06
C LEU A 168 19.38 22.13 37.64
N HIS A 169 19.68 20.95 37.10
CA HIS A 169 19.14 20.51 35.83
C HIS A 169 17.64 20.21 35.91
N GLU A 170 17.18 19.44 36.90
CA GLU A 170 15.76 19.09 37.05
C GLU A 170 14.86 20.30 37.33
N PHE A 171 15.29 21.24 38.18
CA PHE A 171 14.46 22.38 38.57
C PHE A 171 14.62 23.61 37.67
N PHE A 172 15.79 23.79 37.05
CA PHE A 172 16.12 25.02 36.31
C PHE A 172 16.60 24.77 34.88
N GLY A 173 16.71 23.51 34.43
CA GLY A 173 17.20 23.16 33.08
C GLY A 173 18.67 23.53 32.85
N ILE A 174 19.46 23.73 33.91
CA ILE A 174 20.85 24.20 33.79
C ILE A 174 21.82 23.02 33.70
N GLY A 175 22.57 22.93 32.60
CA GLY A 175 23.63 21.95 32.38
C GLY A 175 23.16 20.67 31.68
N PRO A 176 24.05 19.67 31.46
CA PRO A 176 23.66 18.40 30.86
C PRO A 176 23.05 17.43 31.89
N ALA A 177 22.03 16.66 31.49
CA ALA A 177 21.46 15.58 32.28
C ALA A 177 22.54 14.52 32.63
N ARG A 178 22.73 14.22 33.91
CA ARG A 178 23.63 13.15 34.39
C ARG A 178 22.96 12.35 35.50
N GLY A 179 23.22 11.03 35.54
CA GLY A 179 22.85 10.20 36.68
C GLY A 179 23.66 10.60 37.92
N GLY A 180 22.98 10.88 39.03
CA GLY A 180 23.60 11.37 40.27
C GLY A 180 23.83 10.30 41.35
N SER A 181 23.78 9.00 41.02
CA SER A 181 23.92 7.93 42.02
C SER A 181 25.34 7.34 42.02
N THR A 182 25.95 7.22 43.19
CA THR A 182 27.32 6.67 43.39
C THR A 182 27.35 5.14 43.35
N ILE A 183 28.52 4.53 43.20
CA ILE A 183 28.70 3.06 43.29
C ILE A 183 28.15 2.52 44.62
N THR A 184 28.41 3.22 45.73
CA THR A 184 27.90 2.84 47.06
C THR A 184 26.37 2.91 47.13
N GLN A 185 25.76 3.92 46.50
CA GLN A 185 24.30 4.03 46.37
C GLN A 185 23.70 2.89 45.56
N GLN A 186 24.36 2.53 44.46
CA GLN A 186 23.93 1.41 43.63
C GLN A 186 24.08 0.06 44.35
N LEU A 187 25.16 -0.16 45.09
CA LEU A 187 25.34 -1.34 45.93
C LEU A 187 24.22 -1.46 46.96
N VAL A 188 23.94 -0.38 47.71
CA VAL A 188 22.85 -0.36 48.70
C VAL A 188 21.50 -0.62 48.04
N LYS A 189 21.23 0.03 46.90
CA LYS A 189 20.01 -0.17 46.12
C LYS A 189 19.80 -1.64 45.78
N ASN A 190 20.81 -2.29 45.19
CA ASN A 190 20.70 -3.65 44.66
C ASN A 190 20.64 -4.76 45.73
N VAL A 191 20.98 -4.43 46.99
CA VAL A 191 21.25 -5.42 48.04
C VAL A 191 20.35 -5.25 49.26
N LEU A 192 20.02 -4.02 49.64
CA LEU A 192 19.37 -3.71 50.93
C LEU A 192 17.93 -3.27 50.81
N LEU A 193 17.54 -2.78 49.64
CA LEU A 193 16.28 -2.09 49.44
C LEU A 193 15.37 -2.94 48.57
N SER A 194 14.07 -2.78 48.79
CA SER A 194 13.08 -3.36 47.89
C SER A 194 13.12 -2.66 46.53
N PRO A 195 12.74 -3.34 45.43
CA PRO A 195 12.68 -2.73 44.09
C PRO A 195 11.74 -1.52 43.96
N GLU A 196 10.87 -1.27 44.94
CA GLU A 196 9.86 -0.21 44.92
C GLU A 196 10.44 1.21 44.78
N HIS A 197 10.04 1.97 43.76
CA HIS A 197 10.52 3.33 43.53
C HIS A 197 9.78 4.38 44.39
N THR A 198 10.23 4.60 45.63
CA THR A 198 9.67 5.62 46.55
C THR A 198 10.72 6.64 47.03
N TYR A 199 10.31 7.87 47.33
CA TYR A 199 11.21 8.87 47.94
C TYR A 199 11.78 8.42 49.29
N THR A 200 10.98 7.67 50.07
CA THR A 200 11.42 7.06 51.32
C THR A 200 12.49 6.00 51.08
N ARG A 201 12.39 5.20 50.00
CA ARG A 201 13.49 4.31 49.57
C ARG A 201 14.75 5.10 49.24
N LYS A 202 14.65 6.15 48.42
CA LYS A 202 15.83 6.94 48.00
C LYS A 202 16.54 7.61 49.19
N PHE A 203 15.77 8.04 50.18
CA PHE A 203 16.34 8.57 51.43
C PHE A 203 17.06 7.50 52.25
N LYS A 204 16.48 6.28 52.36
CA LYS A 204 17.15 5.13 53.00
C LYS A 204 18.45 4.78 52.27
N GLU A 205 18.46 4.83 50.94
CA GLU A 205 19.65 4.61 50.11
C GLU A 205 20.79 5.54 50.52
N MET A 206 20.54 6.85 50.60
CA MET A 206 21.54 7.83 51.03
C MET A 206 22.11 7.55 52.44
N ILE A 207 21.23 7.23 53.40
CA ILE A 207 21.64 6.93 54.78
C ILE A 207 22.50 5.68 54.83
N PHE A 208 22.06 4.59 54.20
CA PHE A 208 22.79 3.33 54.18
C PHE A 208 24.12 3.48 53.44
N SER A 209 24.20 4.24 52.35
CA SER A 209 25.47 4.47 51.64
C SER A 209 26.50 5.18 52.51
N TYR A 210 26.09 6.18 53.29
CA TYR A 210 26.97 6.83 54.26
C TYR A 210 27.48 5.84 55.33
N TYR A 211 26.61 4.99 55.86
CA TYR A 211 27.02 4.00 56.87
C TYR A 211 27.92 2.90 56.29
N ILE A 212 27.66 2.44 55.07
CA ILE A 212 28.49 1.46 54.38
C ILE A 212 29.90 2.01 54.20
N GLU A 213 30.07 3.26 53.77
CA GLU A 213 31.39 3.89 53.61
C GLU A 213 32.11 4.24 54.92
N LYS A 214 31.39 4.33 56.04
CA LYS A 214 32.01 4.45 57.36
C LYS A 214 32.51 3.10 57.89
N LYS A 215 31.86 2.00 57.49
CA LYS A 215 32.13 0.65 57.98
C LYS A 215 33.12 -0.13 57.12
N PHE A 216 33.12 0.11 55.81
CA PHE A 216 33.94 -0.59 54.83
C PHE A 216 34.83 0.40 54.07
N SER A 217 36.04 -0.02 53.72
CA SER A 217 36.93 0.74 52.84
C SER A 217 36.38 0.82 51.41
N LYS A 218 36.85 1.80 50.63
CA LYS A 218 36.46 1.97 49.22
C LYS A 218 36.72 0.72 48.38
N ASP A 219 37.84 0.06 48.62
CA ASP A 219 38.19 -1.18 47.91
C ASP A 219 37.26 -2.34 48.30
N GLU A 220 36.90 -2.48 49.58
CA GLU A 220 35.91 -3.48 50.00
C GLU A 220 34.52 -3.22 49.40
N ILE A 221 34.12 -1.95 49.28
CA ILE A 221 32.84 -1.57 48.65
C ILE A 221 32.86 -1.87 47.17
N LEU A 222 33.96 -1.55 46.48
CA LEU A 222 34.12 -1.83 45.07
C LEU A 222 34.16 -3.35 44.81
N GLU A 223 34.82 -4.12 45.68
CA GLU A 223 34.81 -5.59 45.63
C GLU A 223 33.38 -6.13 45.78
N MET A 224 32.63 -5.66 46.78
CA MET A 224 31.23 -6.05 46.96
C MET A 224 30.39 -5.67 45.75
N TYR A 225 30.57 -4.46 45.21
CA TYR A 225 29.85 -3.99 44.02
C TYR A 225 30.08 -4.92 42.83
N PHE A 226 31.34 -5.20 42.49
CA PHE A 226 31.69 -6.08 41.38
C PHE A 226 31.12 -7.50 41.53
N ASN A 227 30.92 -7.99 42.74
CA ASN A 227 30.44 -9.35 42.99
C ASN A 227 28.91 -9.46 43.14
N VAL A 228 28.20 -8.33 43.24
CA VAL A 228 26.76 -8.35 43.57
C VAL A 228 25.89 -7.63 42.53
N VAL A 229 26.44 -6.66 41.81
CA VAL A 229 25.68 -5.93 40.78
C VAL A 229 25.21 -6.87 39.66
N PRO A 230 23.95 -6.75 39.20
CA PRO A 230 23.50 -7.47 38.02
C PRO A 230 24.21 -6.93 36.77
N TYR A 231 24.65 -7.83 35.91
CA TYR A 231 25.07 -7.51 34.54
C TYR A 231 24.02 -7.95 33.52
N GLY A 232 22.76 -8.10 33.94
CA GLY A 232 21.68 -8.62 33.13
C GLY A 232 21.71 -10.15 32.97
N SER A 233 20.67 -10.67 32.33
CA SER A 233 20.40 -12.12 32.28
C SER A 233 20.38 -12.70 33.70
N THR A 234 20.90 -13.90 33.92
CA THR A 234 21.11 -14.49 35.26
C THR A 234 22.53 -14.22 35.80
N ALA A 235 23.27 -13.24 35.24
CA ALA A 235 24.68 -13.01 35.56
C ALA A 235 24.86 -11.95 36.66
N TYR A 236 25.02 -12.44 37.89
CA TYR A 236 25.29 -11.61 39.08
C TYR A 236 26.77 -11.62 39.44
N GLY A 237 27.37 -10.45 39.42
CA GLY A 237 28.79 -10.27 39.65
C GLY A 237 29.66 -10.50 38.40
N ILE A 238 30.82 -9.88 38.40
CA ILE A 238 31.70 -9.75 37.23
C ILE A 238 32.27 -11.09 36.76
N GLU A 239 32.53 -12.03 37.66
CA GLU A 239 33.01 -13.38 37.30
C GLU A 239 31.92 -14.16 36.57
N ALA A 240 30.68 -14.10 37.07
CA ALA A 240 29.54 -14.71 36.39
C ALA A 240 29.27 -14.03 35.03
N ALA A 241 29.38 -12.70 34.96
CA ALA A 241 29.21 -11.95 33.73
C ALA A 241 30.28 -12.29 32.68
N ALA A 242 31.56 -12.34 33.07
CA ALA A 242 32.66 -12.77 32.19
C ALA A 242 32.43 -14.18 31.64
N GLY A 243 31.97 -15.11 32.48
CA GLY A 243 31.66 -16.47 32.07
C GLY A 243 30.40 -16.60 31.20
N THR A 244 29.40 -15.75 31.46
CA THR A 244 28.12 -15.73 30.73
C THR A 244 28.28 -15.15 29.34
N TYR A 245 28.88 -13.96 29.23
CA TYR A 245 28.95 -13.21 27.99
C TYR A 245 30.18 -13.53 27.14
N PHE A 246 31.30 -13.94 27.75
CA PHE A 246 32.56 -14.16 27.01
C PHE A 246 33.16 -15.55 27.23
N GLY A 247 32.60 -16.38 28.12
CA GLY A 247 33.18 -17.68 28.47
C GLY A 247 34.56 -17.58 29.15
N LYS A 248 34.89 -16.43 29.74
CA LYS A 248 36.18 -16.13 30.37
C LYS A 248 36.06 -16.01 31.89
N LYS A 249 37.19 -16.04 32.58
CA LYS A 249 37.28 -15.57 33.97
C LYS A 249 37.41 -14.05 33.97
N ALA A 250 36.94 -13.37 35.02
CA ALA A 250 37.00 -11.90 35.09
C ALA A 250 38.44 -11.37 35.02
N LYS A 251 39.41 -12.12 35.56
CA LYS A 251 40.84 -11.78 35.47
C LYS A 251 41.41 -11.75 34.05
N ASP A 252 40.75 -12.42 33.10
CA ASP A 252 41.21 -12.58 31.72
C ASP A 252 40.47 -11.62 30.75
N LEU A 253 39.64 -10.71 31.27
CA LEU A 253 38.91 -9.72 30.48
C LEU A 253 39.85 -8.68 29.87
N GLY A 254 39.69 -8.38 28.59
CA GLY A 254 40.38 -7.28 27.91
C GLY A 254 39.70 -5.91 28.11
N VAL A 255 40.28 -4.85 27.54
CA VAL A 255 39.74 -3.48 27.61
C VAL A 255 38.35 -3.38 27.00
N ALA A 256 38.15 -3.95 25.80
CA ALA A 256 36.86 -3.92 25.10
C ALA A 256 35.77 -4.70 25.85
N GLU A 257 36.10 -5.88 26.38
CA GLU A 257 35.18 -6.75 27.12
C GLU A 257 34.78 -6.12 28.46
N GLY A 258 35.77 -5.55 29.19
CA GLY A 258 35.51 -4.79 30.41
C GLY A 258 34.67 -3.53 30.16
N ALA A 259 34.88 -2.85 29.04
CA ALA A 259 34.08 -1.69 28.63
C ALA A 259 32.64 -2.07 28.28
N VAL A 260 32.41 -3.24 27.66
CA VAL A 260 31.05 -3.78 27.45
C VAL A 260 30.39 -4.04 28.79
N LEU A 261 31.00 -4.80 29.70
CA LEU A 261 30.38 -5.09 31.00
C LEU A 261 30.06 -3.81 31.79
N ALA A 262 30.93 -2.79 31.72
CA ALA A 262 30.65 -1.48 32.29
C ALA A 262 29.50 -0.75 31.59
N ALA A 263 29.41 -0.81 30.26
CA ALA A 263 28.31 -0.21 29.48
C ALA A 263 26.94 -0.79 29.87
N MET A 264 26.89 -2.08 30.17
CA MET A 264 25.66 -2.81 30.50
C MET A 264 25.04 -2.38 31.84
N LEU A 265 25.85 -1.90 32.80
CA LEU A 265 25.38 -1.57 34.17
C LEU A 265 24.32 -0.47 34.21
N GLN A 266 24.33 0.44 33.24
CA GLN A 266 23.35 1.53 33.18
C GLN A 266 21.91 1.04 32.96
N ALA A 267 21.76 0.03 32.10
CA ALA A 267 20.46 -0.56 31.73
C ALA A 267 20.72 -1.98 31.21
N THR A 268 20.73 -2.94 32.13
CA THR A 268 21.15 -4.33 31.91
C THR A 268 20.31 -5.10 30.92
N THR A 269 19.05 -4.71 30.74
CA THR A 269 18.15 -5.33 29.78
C THR A 269 18.25 -4.65 28.42
N TYR A 270 18.33 -3.31 28.38
CA TYR A 270 18.46 -2.55 27.13
C TYR A 270 19.82 -2.78 26.46
N TYR A 271 20.92 -2.61 27.20
CA TYR A 271 22.28 -2.81 26.70
C TYR A 271 22.67 -4.28 26.75
N SER A 272 21.84 -5.17 26.21
CA SER A 272 22.14 -6.61 26.14
C SER A 272 22.76 -6.97 24.79
N PRO A 273 23.82 -7.81 24.75
CA PRO A 273 24.31 -8.37 23.49
C PRO A 273 23.32 -9.36 22.84
N TYR A 274 22.23 -9.68 23.53
CA TYR A 274 21.20 -10.64 23.11
C TYR A 274 19.86 -9.97 22.74
N GLY A 275 19.77 -8.65 22.90
CA GLY A 275 18.54 -7.87 22.69
C GLY A 275 18.52 -7.09 21.36
N SER A 276 17.56 -6.16 21.23
CA SER A 276 17.36 -5.37 20.01
C SER A 276 18.46 -4.32 19.78
N HIS A 277 19.13 -3.89 20.86
CA HIS A 277 19.90 -2.65 20.95
C HIS A 277 21.42 -2.87 20.97
N VAL A 278 21.90 -3.87 20.22
CA VAL A 278 23.33 -4.22 20.16
C VAL A 278 24.18 -3.04 19.65
N GLU A 279 23.68 -2.27 18.68
CA GLU A 279 24.38 -1.10 18.15
C GLU A 279 24.55 0.00 19.22
N ASP A 280 23.51 0.23 20.02
CA ASP A 280 23.57 1.18 21.14
C ASP A 280 24.54 0.71 22.23
N LEU A 281 24.58 -0.60 22.50
CA LEU A 281 25.56 -1.20 23.40
C LEU A 281 26.99 -0.97 22.89
N MET A 282 27.24 -1.16 21.59
CA MET A 282 28.57 -0.94 20.99
C MET A 282 28.97 0.54 21.02
N ALA A 283 28.04 1.45 20.73
CA ALA A 283 28.26 2.89 20.87
C ALA A 283 28.57 3.28 22.32
N ARG A 284 27.89 2.66 23.29
CA ARG A 284 28.13 2.87 24.72
C ARG A 284 29.48 2.30 25.15
N LYS A 285 29.87 1.11 24.69
CA LYS A 285 31.22 0.53 24.88
C LYS A 285 32.29 1.52 24.42
N ASP A 286 32.15 2.08 23.23
CA ASP A 286 33.12 3.05 22.69
C ASP A 286 33.16 4.33 23.52
N TYR A 287 32.01 4.80 24.03
CA TYR A 287 31.96 5.89 24.98
C TYR A 287 32.73 5.59 26.28
N VAL A 288 32.61 4.37 26.83
CA VAL A 288 33.38 3.93 28.01
C VAL A 288 34.88 3.95 27.71
N ILE A 289 35.31 3.38 26.59
CA ILE A 289 36.72 3.32 26.16
C ILE A 289 37.30 4.73 26.01
N ASN A 290 36.59 5.62 25.31
CA ASN A 290 37.02 7.00 25.11
C ASN A 290 37.10 7.77 26.45
N THR A 291 36.19 7.48 27.38
CA THR A 291 36.21 8.08 28.73
C THR A 291 37.43 7.62 29.52
N MET A 292 37.77 6.33 29.49
CA MET A 292 39.00 5.81 30.12
C MET A 292 40.27 6.44 29.53
N ALA A 293 40.32 6.62 28.21
CA ALA A 293 41.45 7.24 27.53
C ALA A 293 41.60 8.72 27.91
N ARG A 294 40.49 9.47 27.92
CA ARG A 294 40.46 10.89 28.30
C ARG A 294 40.95 11.12 29.74
N LEU A 295 40.60 10.22 30.65
CA LEU A 295 41.03 10.27 32.05
C LEU A 295 42.46 9.71 32.27
N GLY A 296 43.07 9.15 31.22
CA GLY A 296 44.46 8.67 31.25
C GLY A 296 44.65 7.31 31.90
N TYR A 297 43.59 6.50 31.99
CA TYR A 297 43.63 5.11 32.49
C TYR A 297 44.10 4.11 31.43
N ILE A 298 43.90 4.44 30.15
CA ILE A 298 44.45 3.73 28.99
C ILE A 298 45.08 4.72 28.02
N THR A 299 45.98 4.27 27.14
CA THR A 299 46.56 5.12 26.08
C THR A 299 45.60 5.28 24.91
N GLY A 300 45.84 6.29 24.06
CA GLY A 300 45.08 6.47 22.82
C GLY A 300 45.18 5.25 21.89
N GLU A 301 46.37 4.65 21.78
CA GLU A 301 46.59 3.43 20.99
C GLU A 301 45.80 2.23 21.53
N GLN A 302 45.78 2.04 22.85
CA GLN A 302 44.96 1.00 23.49
C GLN A 302 43.47 1.24 23.26
N ALA A 303 43.04 2.50 23.27
CA ALA A 303 41.65 2.87 23.01
C ALA A 303 41.23 2.54 21.57
N GLU A 304 42.02 2.93 20.57
CA GLU A 304 41.73 2.58 19.17
C GLU A 304 41.74 1.07 18.95
N ALA A 305 42.73 0.35 19.48
CA ALA A 305 42.80 -1.11 19.38
C ALA A 305 41.61 -1.82 20.07
N ALA A 306 41.11 -1.28 21.19
CA ALA A 306 39.94 -1.83 21.87
C ALA A 306 38.63 -1.53 21.14
N LYS A 307 38.54 -0.39 20.44
CA LYS A 307 37.35 -0.04 19.64
C LYS A 307 37.23 -0.90 18.40
N SER A 308 38.33 -1.15 17.70
CA SER A 308 38.38 -1.99 16.49
C SER A 308 38.35 -3.50 16.76
N LYS A 309 38.49 -3.92 18.02
CA LYS A 309 38.42 -5.35 18.38
C LYS A 309 37.01 -5.89 18.13
N GLU A 310 36.91 -6.89 17.27
CA GLU A 310 35.69 -7.68 17.10
C GLU A 310 35.44 -8.52 18.37
N LEU A 311 34.21 -8.44 18.89
CA LEU A 311 33.82 -9.09 20.13
C LEU A 311 32.94 -10.29 19.83
N GLU A 312 33.37 -11.45 20.30
CA GLU A 312 32.58 -12.68 20.26
C GLU A 312 31.84 -12.85 21.59
N PHE A 313 30.51 -12.87 21.54
CA PHE A 313 29.68 -13.16 22.70
C PHE A 313 29.32 -14.64 22.74
N LYS A 314 29.43 -15.26 23.92
CA LYS A 314 28.97 -16.62 24.16
C LYS A 314 27.45 -16.68 23.99
N ARG A 315 26.93 -17.77 23.41
CA ARG A 315 25.49 -17.99 23.28
C ARG A 315 24.80 -18.15 24.65
N LEU A 316 23.55 -17.71 24.73
CA LEU A 316 22.68 -17.98 25.87
C LEU A 316 22.55 -19.50 26.08
N ALA A 317 22.94 -19.97 27.26
CA ALA A 317 22.94 -21.40 27.61
C ALA A 317 21.56 -21.95 28.03
N GLN A 318 20.54 -21.09 28.14
CA GLN A 318 19.19 -21.46 28.57
C GLN A 318 18.24 -21.58 27.37
N THR A 319 17.31 -22.53 27.45
CA THR A 319 16.20 -22.70 26.52
C THR A 319 15.19 -21.57 26.70
N VAL A 320 15.44 -20.43 26.06
CA VAL A 320 14.43 -19.37 25.89
C VAL A 320 13.51 -19.79 24.75
N VAL A 321 12.22 -19.93 25.02
CA VAL A 321 11.22 -20.13 23.98
C VAL A 321 10.90 -18.77 23.36
N ALA A 322 10.77 -18.73 22.04
CA ALA A 322 10.47 -17.49 21.29
C ALA A 322 11.41 -16.34 21.68
N PRO A 323 12.74 -16.51 21.59
CA PRO A 323 13.71 -15.60 22.23
C PRO A 323 13.55 -14.14 21.82
N HIS A 324 13.27 -13.88 20.54
CA HIS A 324 13.01 -12.51 20.04
C HIS A 324 11.85 -11.83 20.74
N TYR A 325 10.75 -12.56 20.96
CA TYR A 325 9.57 -12.05 21.65
C TYR A 325 9.82 -11.92 23.15
N THR A 326 10.35 -12.98 23.77
CA THR A 326 10.44 -13.07 25.23
C THR A 326 11.47 -12.10 25.81
N LEU A 327 12.59 -11.88 25.12
CA LEU A 327 13.59 -10.89 25.53
C LEU A 327 13.09 -9.45 25.29
N TYR A 328 12.26 -9.23 24.27
CA TYR A 328 11.62 -7.93 24.09
C TYR A 328 10.57 -7.65 25.19
N VAL A 329 9.79 -8.65 25.61
CA VAL A 329 8.91 -8.51 26.79
C VAL A 329 9.71 -8.16 28.05
N LYS A 330 10.92 -8.72 28.20
CA LYS A 330 11.81 -8.33 29.30
C LYS A 330 12.18 -6.85 29.22
N GLU A 331 12.55 -6.35 28.03
CA GLU A 331 12.83 -4.91 27.80
C GLU A 331 11.64 -4.05 28.22
N LEU A 332 10.41 -4.41 27.81
CA LEU A 332 9.19 -3.69 28.19
C LEU A 332 8.93 -3.69 29.70
N LEU A 333 9.15 -4.82 30.38
CA LEU A 333 9.02 -4.90 31.84
C LEU A 333 10.05 -4.02 32.54
N ALA A 334 11.29 -3.99 32.05
CA ALA A 334 12.36 -3.16 32.60
C ALA A 334 12.09 -1.66 32.40
N GLU A 335 11.56 -1.27 31.23
CA GLU A 335 11.14 0.11 30.96
C GLU A 335 10.01 0.56 31.90
N LYS A 336 9.02 -0.30 32.11
CA LYS A 336 7.82 0.03 32.89
C LYS A 336 8.00 -0.04 34.40
N TYR A 337 8.67 -1.08 34.89
CA TYR A 337 8.79 -1.38 36.32
C TYR A 337 10.21 -1.18 36.87
N GLY A 338 11.18 -0.87 36.02
CA GLY A 338 12.60 -0.81 36.36
C GLY A 338 13.29 -2.17 36.27
N GLU A 339 14.58 -2.15 35.95
CA GLU A 339 15.44 -3.34 35.82
C GLU A 339 15.32 -4.31 37.01
N GLU A 340 15.32 -3.77 38.23
CA GLU A 340 15.28 -4.57 39.45
C GLU A 340 13.96 -5.31 39.62
N MET A 341 12.83 -4.67 39.32
CA MET A 341 11.52 -5.31 39.44
C MET A 341 11.32 -6.35 38.33
N ALA A 342 11.79 -6.06 37.11
CA ALA A 342 11.73 -7.01 36.00
C ALA A 342 12.51 -8.30 36.31
N GLU A 343 13.72 -8.18 36.88
CA GLU A 343 14.60 -9.33 37.13
C GLU A 343 14.33 -10.04 38.47
N LYS A 344 14.06 -9.30 39.56
CA LYS A 344 13.98 -9.82 40.95
C LYS A 344 12.61 -9.70 41.61
N GLY A 345 11.66 -9.07 40.92
CA GLY A 345 10.34 -8.78 41.48
C GLY A 345 9.47 -10.00 41.74
N GLY A 346 9.87 -11.18 41.24
CA GLY A 346 9.06 -12.40 41.29
C GLY A 346 7.78 -12.24 40.48
N LEU A 347 7.83 -11.51 39.36
CA LEU A 347 6.66 -11.24 38.55
C LEU A 347 6.18 -12.52 37.87
N LYS A 348 4.87 -12.69 37.78
CA LYS A 348 4.25 -13.65 36.87
C LYS A 348 3.61 -12.88 35.73
N VAL A 349 4.13 -13.09 34.52
CA VAL A 349 3.78 -12.32 33.32
C VAL A 349 3.07 -13.25 32.34
N ILE A 350 1.84 -12.91 31.98
CA ILE A 350 1.09 -13.55 30.89
C ILE A 350 1.21 -12.65 29.66
N THR A 351 1.69 -13.18 28.56
CA THR A 351 1.94 -12.44 27.31
C THR A 351 0.83 -12.66 26.28
N SER A 352 0.83 -11.94 25.16
CA SER A 352 -0.08 -12.22 24.05
C SER A 352 0.37 -13.34 23.12
N LEU A 353 1.61 -13.84 23.29
CA LEU A 353 2.17 -14.87 22.43
C LEU A 353 1.33 -16.14 22.47
N ASP A 354 0.94 -16.59 21.28
CA ASP A 354 0.23 -17.84 21.04
C ASP A 354 1.27 -18.89 20.67
N TYR A 355 1.51 -19.84 21.59
CA TYR A 355 2.61 -20.79 21.46
C TYR A 355 2.54 -21.61 20.16
N ASP A 356 1.35 -22.10 19.80
CA ASP A 356 1.15 -22.90 18.59
C ASP A 356 1.45 -22.06 17.33
N LYS A 357 0.96 -20.81 17.27
CA LYS A 357 1.26 -19.90 16.15
C LYS A 357 2.73 -19.54 16.10
N GLN A 358 3.39 -19.37 17.24
CA GLN A 358 4.83 -19.11 17.28
C GLN A 358 5.63 -20.28 16.69
N GLN A 359 5.29 -21.53 17.03
CA GLN A 359 5.96 -22.70 16.47
C GLN A 359 5.75 -22.78 14.94
N ILE A 360 4.53 -22.53 14.47
CA ILE A 360 4.23 -22.47 13.03
C ILE A 360 5.07 -21.37 12.35
N ALA A 361 5.25 -20.20 12.99
CA ALA A 361 6.07 -19.12 12.46
C ALA A 361 7.54 -19.52 12.34
N GLU A 362 8.11 -20.11 13.39
CA GLU A 362 9.51 -20.57 13.40
C GLU A 362 9.76 -21.62 12.32
N GLU A 363 8.88 -22.62 12.19
CA GLU A 363 8.97 -23.64 11.15
C GLU A 363 8.87 -23.06 9.74
N ALA A 364 7.91 -22.15 9.50
CA ALA A 364 7.73 -21.52 8.18
C ALA A 364 8.95 -20.65 7.80
N VAL A 365 9.52 -19.92 8.77
CA VAL A 365 10.73 -19.12 8.59
C VAL A 365 11.93 -20.02 8.29
N ILE A 366 12.16 -21.08 9.06
CA ILE A 366 13.28 -22.01 8.84
C ILE A 366 13.21 -22.62 7.44
N ALA A 367 12.08 -23.25 7.10
CA ALA A 367 11.89 -23.89 5.79
C ALA A 367 11.97 -22.88 4.63
N GLY A 368 11.46 -21.67 4.86
CA GLY A 368 11.54 -20.57 3.92
C GLY A 368 12.96 -20.13 3.62
N VAL A 369 13.76 -19.92 4.66
CA VAL A 369 15.15 -19.50 4.51
C VAL A 369 16.00 -20.61 3.91
N GLU A 370 15.83 -21.88 4.30
CA GLU A 370 16.55 -23.00 3.66
C GLU A 370 16.32 -23.05 2.14
N ARG A 371 15.08 -22.80 1.70
CA ARG A 371 14.75 -22.69 0.26
C ARG A 371 15.41 -21.47 -0.37
N ASN A 372 15.32 -20.31 0.28
CA ASN A 372 15.77 -19.04 -0.27
C ASN A 372 17.30 -18.91 -0.27
N GLU A 373 18.00 -19.51 0.71
CA GLU A 373 19.46 -19.56 0.79
C GLU A 373 20.03 -20.24 -0.47
N LYS A 374 19.46 -21.39 -0.85
CA LYS A 374 19.85 -22.14 -2.05
C LYS A 374 19.57 -21.41 -3.36
N ASN A 375 18.44 -20.70 -3.46
CA ASN A 375 17.95 -20.15 -4.72
C ASN A 375 18.29 -18.67 -4.92
N ASN A 376 18.52 -17.94 -3.82
CA ASN A 376 18.55 -16.48 -3.80
C ASN A 376 19.66 -15.91 -2.89
N GLU A 377 20.49 -16.72 -2.24
CA GLU A 377 21.51 -16.24 -1.27
C GLU A 377 20.90 -15.34 -0.18
N ALA A 378 19.68 -15.68 0.24
CA ALA A 378 18.97 -15.05 1.34
C ALA A 378 19.11 -15.90 2.61
N HIS A 379 19.87 -15.40 3.58
CA HIS A 379 20.29 -16.17 4.75
C HIS A 379 19.44 -15.91 5.99
N ASN A 380 18.51 -14.94 5.94
CA ASN A 380 17.65 -14.63 7.07
C ASN A 380 16.22 -14.25 6.65
N ALA A 381 15.28 -14.42 7.58
CA ALA A 381 13.91 -13.95 7.46
C ALA A 381 13.34 -13.62 8.84
N ALA A 382 12.31 -12.78 8.84
CA ALA A 382 11.58 -12.39 10.03
C ALA A 382 10.07 -12.41 9.76
N LEU A 383 9.29 -12.69 10.80
CA LEU A 383 7.83 -12.79 10.74
C LEU A 383 7.23 -12.17 12.00
N VAL A 384 6.20 -11.35 11.83
CA VAL A 384 5.35 -10.89 12.92
C VAL A 384 3.88 -11.11 12.58
N SER A 385 3.10 -11.56 13.55
CA SER A 385 1.67 -11.84 13.39
C SER A 385 0.87 -11.20 14.52
N ILE A 386 -0.17 -10.45 14.15
CA ILE A 386 -0.93 -9.56 15.02
C ILE A 386 -2.42 -9.89 14.91
N ASP A 387 -3.11 -10.03 16.04
CA ASP A 387 -4.58 -9.97 16.07
C ASP A 387 -5.00 -8.54 15.82
N ALA A 388 -5.58 -8.29 14.65
CA ALA A 388 -5.91 -6.94 14.21
C ALA A 388 -6.96 -6.29 15.12
N ARG A 389 -7.82 -7.09 15.78
CA ARG A 389 -8.96 -6.61 16.59
C ARG A 389 -8.53 -6.07 17.96
N THR A 390 -7.36 -6.48 18.44
CA THR A 390 -6.91 -6.16 19.80
C THR A 390 -5.50 -5.55 19.82
N GLY A 391 -4.73 -5.69 18.74
CA GLY A 391 -3.32 -5.30 18.69
C GLY A 391 -2.38 -6.32 19.33
N GLU A 392 -2.89 -7.46 19.79
CA GLU A 392 -2.08 -8.53 20.37
C GLU A 392 -1.07 -9.09 19.38
N VAL A 393 0.21 -9.10 19.75
CA VAL A 393 1.27 -9.75 18.97
C VAL A 393 1.28 -11.23 19.32
N LEU A 394 0.81 -12.06 18.38
CA LEU A 394 0.59 -13.49 18.57
C LEU A 394 1.84 -14.32 18.29
N ALA A 395 2.68 -13.87 17.35
CA ALA A 395 3.95 -14.50 17.02
C ALA A 395 4.97 -13.46 16.56
N MET A 396 6.25 -13.67 16.91
CA MET A 396 7.37 -12.82 16.51
C MET A 396 8.64 -13.67 16.36
N VAL A 397 9.18 -13.67 15.15
CA VAL A 397 10.42 -14.34 14.77
C VAL A 397 11.32 -13.28 14.12
N GLY A 398 12.42 -12.93 14.77
CA GLY A 398 13.36 -11.91 14.29
C GLY A 398 14.42 -12.44 13.31
N SER A 399 14.67 -13.74 13.31
CA SER A 399 15.68 -14.40 12.48
C SER A 399 15.41 -15.91 12.34
N LYS A 400 16.06 -16.56 11.35
CA LYS A 400 15.97 -18.00 11.04
C LYS A 400 16.28 -18.88 12.25
N ASP A 401 17.40 -18.59 12.90
CA ASP A 401 17.92 -19.36 14.03
C ASP A 401 18.55 -18.38 15.00
N TYR A 402 17.82 -18.06 16.08
CA TYR A 402 18.30 -17.14 17.11
C TYR A 402 19.66 -17.55 17.69
N PHE A 403 19.92 -18.86 17.77
CA PHE A 403 21.11 -19.39 18.39
C PHE A 403 22.28 -19.50 17.42
N ASN A 404 22.15 -19.17 16.14
CA ASN A 404 23.27 -19.18 15.20
C ASN A 404 24.37 -18.16 15.59
N GLU A 405 25.63 -18.59 15.59
CA GLU A 405 26.81 -17.82 16.03
C GLU A 405 27.11 -16.58 15.20
N GLU A 406 26.80 -16.61 13.91
CA GLU A 406 27.25 -15.57 12.97
C GLU A 406 26.15 -14.51 12.74
N PHE A 407 24.88 -14.92 12.74
CA PHE A 407 23.78 -14.04 12.32
C PHE A 407 22.48 -14.21 13.14
N GLY A 408 22.47 -15.04 14.17
CA GLY A 408 21.22 -15.52 14.78
C GLY A 408 20.46 -14.53 15.64
N ALA A 409 21.10 -13.85 16.59
CA ALA A 409 20.40 -13.02 17.58
C ALA A 409 19.93 -11.65 17.06
N VAL A 410 19.83 -11.46 15.74
CA VAL A 410 19.38 -10.20 15.11
C VAL A 410 17.86 -10.17 15.03
N ASN A 411 17.21 -9.30 15.82
CA ASN A 411 15.75 -9.15 15.76
C ASN A 411 15.34 -8.17 14.65
N VAL A 412 15.15 -8.65 13.42
CA VAL A 412 14.75 -7.79 12.28
C VAL A 412 13.32 -7.24 12.43
N THR A 413 12.48 -7.82 13.29
CA THR A 413 11.12 -7.30 13.50
C THR A 413 11.12 -5.89 14.09
N MET A 414 12.18 -5.55 14.83
CA MET A 414 12.37 -4.28 15.54
C MET A 414 13.42 -3.37 14.88
N ARG A 415 14.10 -3.83 13.82
CA ARG A 415 15.13 -3.06 13.12
C ARG A 415 14.54 -2.36 11.89
N PRO A 416 14.90 -1.08 11.65
CA PRO A 416 14.51 -0.40 10.42
C PRO A 416 15.07 -1.12 9.18
N ARG A 417 14.19 -1.42 8.22
CA ARG A 417 14.52 -1.99 6.90
C ARG A 417 13.66 -1.32 5.83
N GLN A 418 14.12 -1.26 4.60
CA GLN A 418 13.37 -0.62 3.52
C GLN A 418 12.18 -1.49 3.10
N PRO A 419 10.92 -1.03 3.21
CA PRO A 419 9.72 -1.84 2.94
C PRO A 419 9.48 -2.08 1.43
N GLY A 420 10.20 -1.37 0.57
CA GLY A 420 9.96 -1.38 -0.87
C GLY A 420 8.53 -0.96 -1.23
N SER A 421 7.99 -1.56 -2.30
CA SER A 421 6.62 -1.32 -2.77
C SER A 421 5.48 -1.70 -1.81
N SER A 422 5.77 -2.31 -0.65
CA SER A 422 4.74 -2.61 0.35
C SER A 422 4.22 -1.34 1.06
N PHE A 423 4.92 -0.20 0.92
CA PHE A 423 4.48 1.10 1.42
C PHE A 423 3.40 1.78 0.57
N LYS A 424 3.20 1.34 -0.69
CA LYS A 424 2.22 1.95 -1.62
C LYS A 424 0.79 2.05 -1.09
N PRO A 425 0.21 1.06 -0.38
CA PRO A 425 -1.13 1.17 0.18
C PRO A 425 -1.30 2.37 1.11
N ILE A 426 -0.27 2.77 1.85
CA ILE A 426 -0.31 3.94 2.74
C ILE A 426 -0.46 5.22 1.90
N VAL A 427 0.30 5.32 0.80
CA VAL A 427 0.22 6.46 -0.13
C VAL A 427 -1.13 6.54 -0.83
N TYR A 428 -1.67 5.41 -1.29
CA TYR A 428 -2.99 5.39 -1.91
C TYR A 428 -4.11 5.65 -0.90
N ALA A 429 -3.97 5.21 0.36
CA ALA A 429 -4.93 5.58 1.41
C ALA A 429 -4.92 7.11 1.64
N ALA A 430 -3.75 7.74 1.66
CA ALA A 430 -3.63 9.20 1.73
C ALA A 430 -4.24 9.90 0.50
N SER A 431 -4.11 9.31 -0.69
CA SER A 431 -4.74 9.87 -1.90
C SER A 431 -6.26 9.75 -1.90
N PHE A 432 -6.81 8.66 -1.36
CA PHE A 432 -8.24 8.47 -1.20
C PHE A 432 -8.84 9.43 -0.18
N LEU A 433 -8.15 9.68 0.93
CA LEU A 433 -8.50 10.76 1.87
C LEU A 433 -8.51 12.14 1.21
N ALA A 434 -7.65 12.36 0.22
CA ALA A 434 -7.55 13.61 -0.50
C ALA A 434 -8.58 13.75 -1.65
N GLY A 435 -9.31 12.68 -2.01
CA GLY A 435 -10.38 12.71 -3.01
C GLY A 435 -10.18 11.82 -4.24
N PHE A 436 -9.11 11.04 -4.32
CA PHE A 436 -9.01 9.97 -5.32
C PHE A 436 -9.91 8.79 -4.96
N SER A 437 -10.10 7.89 -5.91
CA SER A 437 -10.82 6.63 -5.73
C SER A 437 -10.11 5.48 -6.43
N PRO A 438 -10.49 4.21 -6.17
CA PRO A 438 -9.99 3.07 -6.96
C PRO A 438 -10.16 3.22 -8.47
N GLU A 439 -11.18 3.98 -8.91
CA GLU A 439 -11.52 4.19 -10.31
C GLU A 439 -10.77 5.39 -10.93
N THR A 440 -10.08 6.19 -10.13
CA THR A 440 -9.26 7.30 -10.65
C THR A 440 -8.19 6.77 -11.60
N ILE A 441 -8.08 7.36 -12.78
CA ILE A 441 -7.09 7.01 -13.79
C ILE A 441 -5.78 7.77 -13.55
N LEU A 442 -4.67 7.05 -13.65
CA LEU A 442 -3.32 7.58 -13.69
C LEU A 442 -2.63 7.10 -14.96
N PHE A 443 -1.82 7.96 -15.57
CA PHE A 443 -0.97 7.57 -16.68
C PHE A 443 0.34 6.97 -16.19
N ASP A 444 0.53 5.68 -16.46
CA ASP A 444 1.79 4.96 -16.32
C ASP A 444 2.70 5.22 -17.52
N THR A 445 3.23 6.43 -17.57
CA THR A 445 4.10 6.96 -18.61
C THR A 445 5.34 7.59 -17.98
N LEU A 446 6.52 7.35 -18.57
CA LEU A 446 7.81 7.76 -18.03
C LEU A 446 7.80 9.26 -17.70
N THR A 447 8.16 9.59 -16.46
CA THR A 447 8.14 10.98 -15.97
C THR A 447 9.42 11.25 -15.21
N THR A 448 10.11 12.33 -15.55
CA THR A 448 11.33 12.77 -14.88
C THR A 448 11.01 13.89 -13.90
N PHE A 449 11.22 13.62 -12.62
CA PHE A 449 11.00 14.55 -11.52
C PHE A 449 12.28 15.32 -11.21
N LYS A 450 12.17 16.64 -11.08
CA LYS A 450 13.26 17.46 -10.55
C LYS A 450 13.26 17.36 -9.02
N THR A 451 14.43 17.10 -8.44
CA THR A 451 14.59 17.01 -6.98
C THR A 451 15.32 18.23 -6.43
N GLU A 452 15.14 18.50 -5.14
CA GLU A 452 15.82 19.59 -4.44
C GLU A 452 17.34 19.39 -4.35
N THR A 453 17.82 18.16 -4.51
CA THR A 453 19.27 17.84 -4.55
C THR A 453 19.90 18.14 -5.90
N GLY A 454 19.10 18.57 -6.90
CA GLY A 454 19.55 18.87 -8.25
C GLY A 454 19.75 17.63 -9.15
N GLN A 455 19.49 16.43 -8.64
CA GLN A 455 19.54 15.20 -9.44
C GLN A 455 18.14 14.85 -9.97
N ASP A 456 18.07 14.54 -11.27
CA ASP A 456 16.81 14.11 -11.88
C ASP A 456 16.42 12.71 -11.40
N TYR A 457 15.17 12.55 -10.95
CA TYR A 457 14.63 11.27 -10.53
C TYR A 457 13.62 10.75 -11.55
N THR A 458 13.95 9.67 -12.25
CA THR A 458 13.08 9.05 -13.25
C THR A 458 12.73 7.62 -12.84
N PRO A 459 11.63 7.40 -12.10
CA PRO A 459 11.21 6.07 -11.69
C PRO A 459 10.86 5.22 -12.92
N ARG A 460 11.09 3.90 -12.81
CA ARG A 460 10.69 2.92 -13.82
C ARG A 460 9.90 1.79 -13.16
N ASN A 461 8.98 1.20 -13.91
CA ASN A 461 8.34 -0.05 -13.48
C ASN A 461 9.34 -1.19 -13.50
N TYR A 462 9.12 -2.18 -12.63
CA TYR A 462 9.94 -3.38 -12.55
C TYR A 462 10.06 -4.12 -13.91
N SER A 463 8.98 -4.15 -14.69
CA SER A 463 8.96 -4.75 -16.03
C SER A 463 9.70 -3.95 -17.10
N GLY A 464 10.08 -2.70 -16.80
CA GLY A 464 10.59 -1.72 -17.78
C GLY A 464 9.55 -1.20 -18.76
N LYS A 465 8.29 -1.66 -18.70
CA LYS A 465 7.21 -1.29 -19.61
C LYS A 465 6.32 -0.19 -19.02
N GLU A 466 5.79 0.64 -19.90
CA GLU A 466 4.74 1.64 -19.64
C GLU A 466 3.39 1.06 -20.08
N ASN A 467 2.34 1.29 -19.30
CA ASN A 467 1.00 0.75 -19.54
C ASN A 467 -0.02 1.81 -19.99
N GLY A 468 0.36 3.09 -20.04
CA GLY A 468 -0.56 4.16 -20.42
C GLY A 468 -1.59 4.47 -19.34
N PRO A 469 -2.83 4.85 -19.70
CA PRO A 469 -3.87 5.15 -18.72
C PRO A 469 -4.39 3.88 -18.04
N LEU A 470 -4.41 3.85 -16.71
CA LEU A 470 -5.06 2.80 -15.94
C LEU A 470 -5.62 3.31 -14.61
N SER A 471 -6.60 2.59 -14.06
CA SER A 471 -7.16 2.92 -12.75
C SER A 471 -6.16 2.66 -11.61
N ILE A 472 -6.31 3.38 -10.50
CA ILE A 472 -5.56 3.13 -9.26
C ILE A 472 -5.74 1.68 -8.80
N ARG A 473 -6.94 1.09 -8.96
CA ARG A 473 -7.20 -0.33 -8.69
C ARG A 473 -6.19 -1.22 -9.41
N LYS A 474 -5.99 -1.02 -10.71
CA LYS A 474 -5.03 -1.79 -11.51
C LYS A 474 -3.58 -1.42 -11.20
N ALA A 475 -3.30 -0.14 -10.90
CA ALA A 475 -1.94 0.34 -10.60
C ALA A 475 -1.42 -0.18 -9.26
N LEU A 476 -2.24 -0.16 -8.21
CA LEU A 476 -1.92 -0.70 -6.90
C LEU A 476 -1.89 -2.23 -6.92
N GLY A 477 -2.88 -2.89 -7.55
CA GLY A 477 -2.92 -4.34 -7.72
C GLY A 477 -1.70 -4.90 -8.46
N GLY A 478 -1.32 -4.26 -9.57
CA GLY A 478 -0.09 -4.57 -10.32
C GLY A 478 1.19 -4.00 -9.70
N SER A 479 1.09 -3.24 -8.61
CA SER A 479 2.22 -2.63 -7.91
C SER A 479 3.13 -1.78 -8.81
N LEU A 480 2.56 -0.96 -9.71
CA LEU A 480 3.32 -0.11 -10.64
C LEU A 480 4.02 1.03 -9.91
N ASN A 481 5.22 1.40 -10.36
CA ASN A 481 6.07 2.39 -9.69
C ASN A 481 5.72 3.81 -10.15
N ILE A 482 5.59 4.04 -11.45
CA ILE A 482 5.42 5.38 -12.00
C ILE A 482 4.13 6.05 -11.51
N PRO A 483 2.94 5.39 -11.55
CA PRO A 483 1.70 5.99 -11.05
C PRO A 483 1.76 6.27 -9.54
N ALA A 484 2.46 5.42 -8.78
CA ALA A 484 2.61 5.60 -7.34
C ALA A 484 3.47 6.83 -7.01
N VAL A 485 4.55 7.08 -7.76
CA VAL A 485 5.38 8.29 -7.63
C VAL A 485 4.61 9.55 -8.05
N LYS A 486 3.84 9.49 -9.14
CA LYS A 486 2.92 10.58 -9.51
C LYS A 486 1.90 10.84 -8.39
N THR A 487 1.36 9.80 -7.77
CA THR A 487 0.38 9.93 -6.67
C THR A 487 0.97 10.65 -5.45
N ILE A 488 2.13 10.23 -4.94
CA ILE A 488 2.74 10.89 -3.77
C ILE A 488 3.12 12.35 -4.09
N TYR A 489 3.51 12.66 -5.33
CA TYR A 489 3.76 14.03 -5.77
C TYR A 489 2.49 14.91 -5.66
N ILE A 490 1.35 14.40 -6.13
CA ILE A 490 0.07 15.13 -6.14
C ILE A 490 -0.47 15.33 -4.73
N VAL A 491 -0.41 14.28 -3.91
CA VAL A 491 -0.91 14.29 -2.52
C VAL A 491 -0.03 15.14 -1.60
N GLY A 492 1.29 15.04 -1.76
CA GLY A 492 2.29 15.65 -0.89
C GLY A 492 2.84 14.67 0.15
N ILE A 493 4.16 14.72 0.37
CA ILE A 493 4.89 13.80 1.26
C ILE A 493 4.44 13.96 2.72
N ASP A 494 4.24 15.20 3.19
CA ASP A 494 3.85 15.45 4.59
C ASP A 494 2.52 14.79 4.96
N LYS A 495 1.52 14.83 4.07
CA LYS A 495 0.22 14.18 4.32
C LYS A 495 0.36 12.66 4.43
N VAL A 496 1.28 12.06 3.66
CA VAL A 496 1.58 10.63 3.73
C VAL A 496 2.29 10.30 5.04
N LEU A 497 3.28 11.10 5.45
CA LEU A 497 4.00 10.92 6.71
C LEU A 497 3.08 11.09 7.91
N ASP A 498 2.22 12.10 7.90
CA ASP A 498 1.21 12.33 8.96
C ASP A 498 0.26 11.13 9.11
N LEU A 499 -0.18 10.54 7.99
CA LEU A 499 -1.00 9.34 8.02
C LEU A 499 -0.19 8.13 8.53
N ALA A 500 1.04 7.95 8.06
CA ALA A 500 1.89 6.85 8.50
C ALA A 500 2.17 6.93 10.01
N GLU A 501 2.56 8.08 10.55
CA GLU A 501 2.77 8.25 12.00
C GLU A 501 1.48 7.91 12.79
N LYS A 502 0.31 8.36 12.33
CA LYS A 502 -0.98 7.99 12.92
C LYS A 502 -1.28 6.49 12.84
N MET A 503 -0.81 5.82 11.79
CA MET A 503 -0.94 4.36 11.61
C MET A 503 0.05 3.55 12.48
N GLY A 504 1.03 4.19 13.13
CA GLY A 504 1.95 3.55 14.08
C GLY A 504 3.42 3.52 13.68
N TYR A 505 3.83 4.20 12.60
CA TYR A 505 5.24 4.23 12.21
C TYR A 505 6.10 5.06 13.17
N THR A 506 7.19 4.47 13.67
CA THR A 506 8.08 5.12 14.66
C THR A 506 9.39 5.65 14.08
N THR A 507 9.67 5.42 12.80
CA THR A 507 10.99 5.68 12.17
C THR A 507 11.05 6.97 11.33
N PHE A 508 9.96 7.75 11.27
CA PHE A 508 9.83 8.90 10.37
C PHE A 508 10.06 10.27 11.03
N GLY A 509 10.61 10.31 12.24
CA GLY A 509 10.80 11.57 13.00
C GLY A 509 11.68 12.63 12.31
N ASP A 510 12.67 12.22 11.50
CA ASP A 510 13.45 13.14 10.68
C ASP A 510 12.86 13.24 9.26
N ARG A 511 11.90 14.14 9.10
CA ARG A 511 11.17 14.33 7.83
C ARG A 511 12.04 14.81 6.68
N SER A 512 13.18 15.45 6.97
CA SER A 512 14.08 16.02 5.95
C SER A 512 14.73 14.97 5.03
N ARG A 513 14.70 13.70 5.44
CA ARG A 513 15.27 12.58 4.70
C ARG A 513 14.35 11.98 3.64
N PHE A 514 13.07 12.37 3.62
CA PHE A 514 12.08 11.73 2.74
C PHE A 514 11.79 12.55 1.48
N GLY A 515 11.84 11.87 0.34
CA GLY A 515 11.48 12.39 -0.98
C GLY A 515 10.40 11.55 -1.65
N LEU A 516 10.20 11.78 -2.94
CA LEU A 516 9.22 11.02 -3.75
C LEU A 516 9.50 9.51 -3.79
N SER A 517 10.73 9.08 -3.53
CA SER A 517 11.10 7.66 -3.43
C SER A 517 10.46 6.94 -2.23
N LEU A 518 9.89 7.67 -1.25
CA LEU A 518 9.23 7.10 -0.09
C LEU A 518 8.14 6.09 -0.48
N VAL A 519 7.34 6.38 -1.51
CA VAL A 519 6.29 5.47 -2.00
C VAL A 519 6.82 4.13 -2.52
N LEU A 520 8.10 4.09 -2.89
CA LEU A 520 8.79 2.87 -3.33
C LEU A 520 9.65 2.27 -2.22
N GLY A 521 9.51 2.73 -0.97
CA GLY A 521 10.23 2.22 0.18
C GLY A 521 11.56 2.92 0.47
N GLY A 522 11.78 4.13 -0.02
CA GLY A 522 12.97 4.95 0.26
C GLY A 522 13.12 5.42 1.71
N GLY A 523 12.31 4.92 2.64
CA GLY A 523 12.40 5.16 4.08
C GLY A 523 12.33 3.84 4.84
N GLU A 524 13.22 3.64 5.80
CA GLU A 524 13.31 2.41 6.59
C GLU A 524 12.23 2.36 7.67
N VAL A 525 11.64 1.19 7.89
CA VAL A 525 10.54 0.96 8.84
C VAL A 525 10.78 -0.33 9.62
N LYS A 526 10.23 -0.43 10.83
CA LYS A 526 10.20 -1.69 11.56
C LYS A 526 9.09 -2.57 10.99
N LEU A 527 9.34 -3.87 10.89
CA LEU A 527 8.34 -4.82 10.40
C LEU A 527 7.09 -4.84 11.28
N VAL A 528 7.25 -4.70 12.61
CA VAL A 528 6.11 -4.62 13.52
C VAL A 528 5.24 -3.37 13.29
N ASP A 529 5.84 -2.20 13.13
CA ASP A 529 5.12 -0.95 12.81
C ASP A 529 4.37 -1.09 11.47
N HIS A 530 5.03 -1.73 10.49
CA HIS A 530 4.42 -1.95 9.18
C HIS A 530 3.22 -2.91 9.26
N ALA A 531 3.33 -3.98 10.05
CA ALA A 531 2.21 -4.89 10.29
C ALA A 531 1.07 -4.20 11.06
N GLN A 532 1.36 -3.34 12.03
CA GLN A 532 0.36 -2.53 12.72
C GLN A 532 -0.40 -1.61 11.74
N ALA A 533 0.30 -0.96 10.82
CA ALA A 533 -0.34 -0.14 9.80
C ALA A 533 -1.29 -0.97 8.91
N PHE A 534 -0.95 -2.22 8.57
CA PHE A 534 -1.84 -3.10 7.83
C PHE A 534 -3.03 -3.59 8.68
N ALA A 535 -2.88 -3.70 9.99
CA ALA A 535 -4.00 -3.98 10.91
C ALA A 535 -5.06 -2.88 10.89
N VAL A 536 -4.69 -1.62 10.64
CA VAL A 536 -5.66 -0.53 10.43
C VAL A 536 -6.55 -0.82 9.23
N PHE A 537 -6.02 -1.35 8.13
CA PHE A 537 -6.85 -1.74 6.98
C PHE A 537 -7.75 -2.93 7.30
N ALA A 538 -7.22 -3.93 8.02
CA ALA A 538 -7.98 -5.10 8.47
C ALA A 538 -9.17 -4.71 9.37
N GLN A 539 -8.98 -3.71 10.25
CA GLN A 539 -10.00 -3.17 11.14
C GLN A 539 -10.68 -1.90 10.62
N LYS A 540 -10.82 -1.76 9.30
CA LYS A 540 -11.65 -0.72 8.67
C LYS A 540 -11.35 0.71 9.18
N GLY A 541 -10.07 0.98 9.42
CA GLY A 541 -9.55 2.29 9.81
C GLY A 541 -9.33 2.50 11.31
N ILE A 542 -9.52 1.46 12.13
CA ILE A 542 -9.26 1.50 13.58
C ILE A 542 -7.85 0.98 13.86
N LYS A 543 -7.06 1.74 14.62
CA LYS A 543 -5.75 1.32 15.14
C LYS A 543 -5.90 0.83 16.56
N HIS A 544 -5.36 -0.36 16.83
CA HIS A 544 -5.13 -0.86 18.18
C HIS A 544 -3.63 -0.79 18.47
N ASP A 545 -3.27 -0.28 19.64
CA ASP A 545 -1.87 -0.27 20.08
C ASP A 545 -1.37 -1.69 20.29
N LEU A 546 -0.10 -1.93 19.92
CA LEU A 546 0.49 -3.26 20.03
C LEU A 546 0.52 -3.72 21.48
N GLN A 547 0.00 -4.92 21.72
CA GLN A 547 -0.03 -5.53 23.04
C GLN A 547 0.86 -6.76 23.04
N TYR A 548 1.80 -6.78 23.99
CA TYR A 548 2.71 -7.91 24.22
C TYR A 548 2.48 -8.58 25.57
N ILE A 549 1.93 -7.84 26.52
CA ILE A 549 1.72 -8.25 27.91
C ILE A 549 0.22 -8.16 28.18
N LEU A 550 -0.38 -9.29 28.55
CA LEU A 550 -1.79 -9.36 28.90
C LEU A 550 -2.02 -9.19 30.40
N LYS A 551 -1.09 -9.64 31.24
CA LYS A 551 -1.23 -9.56 32.69
C LYS A 551 0.11 -9.62 33.40
N VAL A 552 0.27 -8.82 34.44
CA VAL A 552 1.42 -8.91 35.36
C VAL A 552 0.91 -9.04 36.79
N GLU A 553 1.36 -10.08 37.48
CA GLU A 553 1.12 -10.31 38.91
C GLU A 553 2.44 -10.18 39.66
N ASP A 554 2.43 -9.62 40.86
CA ASP A 554 3.59 -9.63 41.76
C ASP A 554 3.78 -11.01 42.41
N LYS A 555 4.86 -11.16 43.18
CA LYS A 555 5.18 -12.40 43.91
C LYS A 555 4.11 -12.87 44.90
N ASN A 556 3.18 -12.00 45.30
CA ASN A 556 2.09 -12.30 46.23
C ASN A 556 0.76 -12.59 45.48
N GLY A 557 0.77 -12.57 44.15
CA GLY A 557 -0.42 -12.75 43.31
C GLY A 557 -1.27 -11.48 43.16
N LYS A 558 -0.77 -10.30 43.55
CA LYS A 558 -1.47 -9.04 43.32
C LYS A 558 -1.29 -8.64 41.86
N VAL A 559 -2.40 -8.42 41.16
CA VAL A 559 -2.41 -7.90 39.78
C VAL A 559 -1.86 -6.47 39.78
N LEU A 560 -0.77 -6.26 39.06
CA LEU A 560 -0.14 -4.96 38.81
C LEU A 560 -0.73 -4.30 37.56
N GLU A 561 -0.99 -5.10 36.52
CA GLU A 561 -1.70 -4.69 35.32
C GLU A 561 -2.42 -5.88 34.67
N GLU A 562 -3.48 -5.58 33.93
CA GLU A 562 -4.24 -6.54 33.15
C GLU A 562 -4.83 -5.83 31.92
N PHE A 563 -4.54 -6.35 30.74
CA PHE A 563 -5.13 -5.93 29.48
C PHE A 563 -6.46 -6.66 29.29
N LYS A 564 -7.50 -5.88 29.01
CA LYS A 564 -8.84 -6.38 28.72
C LYS A 564 -9.26 -5.86 27.35
N ALA A 565 -9.35 -6.77 26.38
CA ALA A 565 -9.59 -6.41 24.98
C ALA A 565 -10.89 -5.61 24.77
N ASP A 566 -11.94 -5.91 25.53
CA ASP A 566 -13.24 -5.22 25.49
C ASP A 566 -13.19 -3.76 25.97
N GLU A 567 -12.22 -3.43 26.82
CA GLU A 567 -11.96 -2.05 27.28
C GLU A 567 -11.15 -1.24 26.25
N HIS A 568 -10.51 -1.88 25.26
CA HIS A 568 -9.58 -1.27 24.30
C HIS A 568 -10.14 -1.23 22.87
N LYS A 569 -11.12 -0.35 22.64
CA LYS A 569 -11.83 -0.22 21.35
C LYS A 569 -10.98 0.31 20.18
N GLY A 570 -9.74 0.71 20.43
CA GLY A 570 -8.85 1.33 19.44
C GLY A 570 -9.25 2.77 19.09
N GLU A 571 -8.45 3.38 18.22
CA GLU A 571 -8.63 4.75 17.73
C GLU A 571 -8.93 4.73 16.23
N ARG A 572 -10.00 5.39 15.79
CA ARG A 572 -10.27 5.57 14.36
C ARG A 572 -9.34 6.63 13.79
N ILE A 573 -8.34 6.20 13.02
CA ILE A 573 -7.35 7.09 12.40
C ILE A 573 -7.50 7.18 10.88
N LEU A 574 -8.25 6.27 10.26
CA LEU A 574 -8.58 6.27 8.84
C LEU A 574 -10.09 6.15 8.63
N ASP A 575 -10.60 6.85 7.61
CA ASP A 575 -11.99 6.72 7.21
C ASP A 575 -12.32 5.27 6.79
N GLU A 576 -13.48 4.79 7.21
CA GLU A 576 -13.90 3.41 6.97
C GLU A 576 -14.00 3.09 5.47
N GLN A 577 -14.49 4.02 4.66
CA GLN A 577 -14.63 3.82 3.21
C GLN A 577 -13.26 3.76 2.54
N VAL A 578 -12.28 4.54 3.01
CA VAL A 578 -10.91 4.47 2.50
C VAL A 578 -10.28 3.12 2.81
N ALA A 579 -10.45 2.60 4.03
CA ALA A 579 -9.97 1.26 4.37
C ALA A 579 -10.65 0.18 3.50
N LYS A 580 -11.97 0.27 3.30
CA LYS A 580 -12.72 -0.63 2.40
C LYS A 580 -12.27 -0.53 0.94
N GLN A 581 -11.95 0.66 0.45
CA GLN A 581 -11.40 0.86 -0.89
C GLN A 581 -10.05 0.18 -1.06
N ILE A 582 -9.12 0.35 -0.10
CA ILE A 582 -7.83 -0.36 -0.10
C ILE A 582 -8.05 -1.87 -0.06
N ASN A 583 -8.93 -2.36 0.83
CA ASN A 583 -9.25 -3.79 0.92
C ASN A 583 -9.84 -4.32 -0.38
N SER A 584 -10.74 -3.58 -1.05
CA SER A 584 -11.34 -3.99 -2.33
C SER A 584 -10.32 -4.19 -3.46
N ILE A 585 -9.13 -3.58 -3.34
CA ILE A 585 -8.02 -3.75 -4.28
C ILE A 585 -7.12 -4.89 -3.80
N LEU A 586 -6.70 -4.84 -2.53
CA LEU A 586 -5.74 -5.78 -1.97
C LEU A 586 -6.32 -7.17 -1.70
N SER A 587 -7.63 -7.38 -1.64
CA SER A 587 -8.25 -8.70 -1.51
C SER A 587 -8.69 -9.32 -2.83
N ASP A 588 -8.66 -8.57 -3.93
CA ASP A 588 -9.09 -9.03 -5.25
C ASP A 588 -7.89 -9.50 -6.08
N ASN A 589 -7.78 -10.81 -6.30
CA ASN A 589 -6.69 -11.41 -7.06
C ASN A 589 -6.69 -10.95 -8.52
N SER A 590 -7.84 -10.65 -9.11
CA SER A 590 -7.93 -10.24 -10.53
C SER A 590 -7.17 -8.94 -10.79
N THR A 591 -7.08 -8.06 -9.79
CA THR A 591 -6.35 -6.77 -9.89
C THR A 591 -4.83 -6.96 -10.02
N ARG A 592 -4.30 -8.11 -9.59
CA ARG A 592 -2.86 -8.42 -9.59
C ARG A 592 -2.48 -9.56 -10.53
N ALA A 593 -3.43 -10.39 -10.95
CA ALA A 593 -3.19 -11.60 -11.74
C ALA A 593 -2.49 -11.32 -13.07
N TRP A 594 -2.72 -10.16 -13.68
CA TRP A 594 -2.03 -9.75 -14.92
C TRP A 594 -0.51 -9.52 -14.76
N ILE A 595 -0.02 -9.35 -13.52
CA ILE A 595 1.41 -9.28 -13.19
C ILE A 595 1.91 -10.59 -12.55
N PHE A 596 1.17 -11.13 -11.58
CA PHE A 596 1.64 -12.24 -10.73
C PHE A 596 1.09 -13.62 -11.13
N GLY A 597 0.18 -13.68 -12.10
CA GLY A 597 -0.60 -14.87 -12.45
C GLY A 597 -1.74 -15.15 -11.47
N GLU A 598 -2.74 -15.91 -11.92
CA GLU A 598 -3.90 -16.29 -11.08
C GLU A 598 -3.50 -17.18 -9.90
N LYS A 599 -2.52 -18.07 -10.09
CA LYS A 599 -1.98 -18.96 -9.05
C LYS A 599 -0.69 -18.35 -8.51
N ASN A 600 -0.78 -17.66 -7.39
CA ASN A 600 0.36 -17.01 -6.74
C ASN A 600 0.34 -17.22 -5.21
N ASN A 601 1.45 -16.93 -4.53
CA ASN A 601 1.57 -17.12 -3.07
C ASN A 601 0.83 -16.06 -2.25
N LEU A 602 0.15 -15.10 -2.87
CA LEU A 602 -0.55 -13.99 -2.22
C LEU A 602 -2.05 -14.25 -2.06
N VAL A 603 -2.47 -15.50 -2.27
CA VAL A 603 -3.86 -15.97 -2.09
C VAL A 603 -3.89 -17.21 -1.20
N LEU A 604 -5.00 -17.40 -0.48
CA LEU A 604 -5.34 -18.65 0.18
C LEU A 604 -6.54 -19.27 -0.55
N ALA A 605 -6.49 -20.58 -0.77
CA ALA A 605 -7.49 -21.27 -1.61
C ALA A 605 -8.87 -21.36 -0.94
N ASP A 606 -8.93 -21.32 0.39
CA ASP A 606 -10.12 -21.58 1.20
C ASP A 606 -10.77 -20.30 1.76
N ARG A 607 -10.14 -19.13 1.60
CA ARG A 607 -10.63 -17.88 2.20
C ARG A 607 -10.11 -16.61 1.52
N PRO A 608 -10.86 -15.50 1.58
CA PRO A 608 -10.37 -14.20 1.14
C PRO A 608 -9.21 -13.71 2.01
N VAL A 609 -8.18 -13.17 1.36
CA VAL A 609 -7.04 -12.54 2.01
C VAL A 609 -6.65 -11.29 1.24
N ALA A 610 -6.27 -10.25 1.97
CA ALA A 610 -5.64 -9.08 1.40
C ALA A 610 -4.11 -9.23 1.48
N ALA A 611 -3.38 -8.83 0.44
CA ALA A 611 -1.92 -8.96 0.44
C ALA A 611 -1.23 -7.90 -0.43
N LYS A 612 -0.03 -7.49 0.01
CA LYS A 612 0.86 -6.59 -0.71
C LYS A 612 2.32 -7.02 -0.54
N THR A 613 3.04 -7.03 -1.65
CA THR A 613 4.49 -7.30 -1.68
C THR A 613 5.32 -6.03 -1.66
N GLY A 614 6.56 -6.15 -1.20
CA GLY A 614 7.59 -5.12 -1.31
C GLY A 614 8.91 -5.74 -1.77
N THR A 615 9.61 -5.06 -2.66
CA THR A 615 10.96 -5.41 -3.08
C THR A 615 11.75 -4.11 -3.18
N THR A 616 12.98 -4.08 -2.68
CA THR A 616 13.94 -2.99 -2.93
C THR A 616 14.63 -3.19 -4.29
N ASN A 617 15.12 -2.11 -4.92
CA ASN A 617 15.64 -2.17 -6.29
C ASN A 617 16.82 -3.14 -6.44
N ASP A 618 17.70 -3.20 -5.44
CA ASP A 618 18.90 -4.04 -5.43
C ASP A 618 18.66 -5.37 -4.67
N PHE A 619 17.39 -5.71 -4.42
CA PHE A 619 16.99 -6.95 -3.74
C PHE A 619 17.66 -7.16 -2.38
N HIS A 620 17.87 -6.09 -1.61
CA HIS A 620 18.29 -6.19 -0.21
C HIS A 620 17.19 -6.75 0.69
N ASP A 621 15.94 -6.38 0.39
CA ASP A 621 14.79 -6.66 1.24
C ASP A 621 13.59 -7.14 0.40
N GLY A 622 13.07 -8.31 0.75
CA GLY A 622 11.83 -8.87 0.20
C GLY A 622 10.75 -8.94 1.27
N TRP A 623 9.59 -8.34 1.00
CA TRP A 623 8.47 -8.23 1.93
C TRP A 623 7.19 -8.84 1.39
N THR A 624 6.41 -9.44 2.28
CA THR A 624 4.99 -9.72 2.05
C THR A 624 4.21 -9.35 3.29
N MET A 625 3.26 -8.43 3.12
CA MET A 625 2.28 -8.03 4.13
C MET A 625 0.94 -8.60 3.70
N GLY A 626 0.30 -9.42 4.53
CA GLY A 626 -1.01 -9.94 4.19
C GLY A 626 -1.86 -10.26 5.40
N TYR A 627 -3.17 -10.16 5.22
CA TYR A 627 -4.12 -10.13 6.32
C TYR A 627 -5.50 -10.67 5.93
N THR A 628 -6.19 -11.15 6.96
CA THR A 628 -7.64 -11.31 7.03
C THR A 628 -8.21 -10.17 7.89
N PRO A 629 -9.53 -10.05 8.06
CA PRO A 629 -10.07 -9.11 9.03
C PRO A 629 -9.52 -9.29 10.45
N SER A 630 -9.31 -10.52 10.95
CA SER A 630 -8.81 -10.75 12.32
C SER A 630 -7.29 -10.90 12.45
N LEU A 631 -6.57 -11.39 11.45
CA LEU A 631 -5.14 -11.71 11.55
C LEU A 631 -4.32 -11.00 10.48
N VAL A 632 -3.29 -10.27 10.90
CA VAL A 632 -2.31 -9.60 10.01
C VAL A 632 -0.94 -10.21 10.21
N THR A 633 -0.27 -10.56 9.13
CA THR A 633 1.09 -11.10 9.18
C THR A 633 1.99 -10.38 8.18
N GLY A 634 3.12 -9.91 8.67
CA GLY A 634 4.21 -9.40 7.84
C GLY A 634 5.40 -10.35 7.85
N VAL A 635 6.00 -10.57 6.68
CA VAL A 635 7.22 -11.34 6.50
C VAL A 635 8.25 -10.49 5.77
N TRP A 636 9.47 -10.49 6.29
CA TRP A 636 10.68 -9.94 5.66
C TRP A 636 11.68 -11.07 5.37
N VAL A 637 12.41 -10.96 4.26
CA VAL A 637 13.53 -11.84 3.89
C VAL A 637 14.68 -10.98 3.37
N GLY A 638 15.91 -11.29 3.79
CA GLY A 638 17.10 -10.58 3.38
C GLY A 638 18.36 -11.07 4.11
N ASN A 639 19.43 -10.27 4.02
CA ASN A 639 20.70 -10.55 4.68
C ASN A 639 20.97 -9.52 5.79
N ASN A 640 21.44 -9.98 6.95
CA ASN A 640 21.62 -9.11 8.12
C ASN A 640 22.64 -7.99 7.87
N ASP A 641 23.69 -8.30 7.11
CA ASP A 641 24.75 -7.38 6.68
C ASP A 641 24.36 -6.49 5.49
N ASN A 642 23.08 -6.53 5.09
CA ASN A 642 22.53 -5.78 3.98
C ASN A 642 23.16 -6.15 2.61
N LYS A 643 23.75 -7.33 2.45
CA LYS A 643 24.15 -7.81 1.11
C LYS A 643 22.92 -8.08 0.24
N GLU A 644 23.03 -7.74 -1.05
CA GLU A 644 22.01 -8.02 -2.06
C GLU A 644 21.70 -9.53 -2.14
N MET A 645 20.42 -9.87 -2.27
CA MET A 645 19.99 -11.21 -2.64
C MET A 645 20.11 -11.42 -4.16
N LYS A 646 20.27 -12.66 -4.61
CA LYS A 646 20.38 -13.02 -6.03
C LYS A 646 19.10 -13.59 -6.62
N GLY A 647 19.07 -13.71 -7.94
CA GLY A 647 18.06 -14.52 -8.64
C GLY A 647 16.64 -13.93 -8.69
N LYS A 648 16.51 -12.59 -8.79
CA LYS A 648 15.22 -11.87 -8.75
C LYS A 648 14.43 -12.22 -7.49
N ALA A 649 15.04 -11.93 -6.33
CA ALA A 649 14.50 -12.19 -5.00
C ALA A 649 13.34 -11.23 -4.64
N ASP A 650 12.33 -11.16 -5.50
CA ASP A 650 11.14 -10.37 -5.29
C ASP A 650 10.40 -10.80 -4.02
N GLY A 651 9.76 -9.86 -3.32
CA GLY A 651 8.99 -10.16 -2.12
C GLY A 651 7.95 -11.29 -2.32
N SER A 652 7.33 -11.39 -3.51
CA SER A 652 6.41 -12.49 -3.87
C SER A 652 7.08 -13.85 -3.99
N VAL A 653 8.39 -13.89 -4.26
CA VAL A 653 9.19 -15.10 -4.48
C VAL A 653 9.81 -15.56 -3.17
N VAL A 654 10.41 -14.66 -2.39
CA VAL A 654 11.16 -15.04 -1.19
C VAL A 654 10.31 -14.99 0.09
N ALA A 655 9.51 -13.94 0.29
CA ALA A 655 8.68 -13.76 1.50
C ALA A 655 7.27 -14.36 1.32
N GLY A 656 6.71 -14.26 0.12
CA GLY A 656 5.37 -14.74 -0.22
C GLY A 656 5.10 -16.19 0.18
N PRO A 657 5.96 -17.17 -0.14
CA PRO A 657 5.74 -18.56 0.27
C PRO A 657 5.78 -18.77 1.79
N ILE A 658 6.61 -18.02 2.52
CA ILE A 658 6.70 -18.10 3.99
C ILE A 658 5.38 -17.59 4.60
N TRP A 659 4.94 -16.43 4.13
CA TRP A 659 3.66 -15.84 4.53
C TRP A 659 2.49 -16.78 4.24
N ASN A 660 2.44 -17.37 3.04
CA ASN A 660 1.37 -18.27 2.63
C ASN A 660 1.28 -19.50 3.54
N GLU A 661 2.43 -20.15 3.79
CA GLU A 661 2.49 -21.36 4.62
C GLU A 661 2.09 -21.06 6.07
N TYR A 662 2.60 -19.96 6.63
CA TYR A 662 2.22 -19.52 7.96
C TYR A 662 0.71 -19.24 8.05
N MET A 663 0.17 -18.41 7.16
CA MET A 663 -1.24 -18.01 7.20
C MET A 663 -2.17 -19.19 7.03
N ARG A 664 -1.86 -20.13 6.12
CA ARG A 664 -2.64 -21.36 5.92
C ARG A 664 -2.75 -22.20 7.19
N ARG A 665 -1.65 -22.33 7.93
CA ARG A 665 -1.58 -23.12 9.17
C ARG A 665 -2.15 -22.36 10.37
N ALA A 666 -1.84 -21.08 10.51
CA ALA A 666 -2.31 -20.23 11.62
C ALA A 666 -3.83 -19.99 11.59
N LEU A 667 -4.43 -20.02 10.40
CA LEU A 667 -5.88 -19.88 10.19
C LEU A 667 -6.60 -21.22 10.02
N ALA A 668 -5.90 -22.35 10.15
CA ALA A 668 -6.53 -23.66 10.05
C ALA A 668 -7.58 -23.82 11.17
N GLY A 669 -8.81 -24.17 10.80
CA GLY A 669 -9.92 -24.34 11.74
C GLY A 669 -10.55 -23.04 12.26
N THR A 670 -10.09 -21.85 11.82
CA THR A 670 -10.76 -20.58 12.15
C THR A 670 -11.90 -20.28 11.17
N PRO A 671 -12.94 -19.52 11.58
CA PRO A 671 -14.01 -19.09 10.68
C PRO A 671 -13.48 -18.31 9.47
N VAL A 672 -14.13 -18.49 8.31
CA VAL A 672 -13.83 -17.70 7.10
C VAL A 672 -14.47 -16.32 7.24
N GLU A 673 -13.63 -15.29 7.18
CA GLU A 673 -14.04 -13.88 7.25
C GLU A 673 -14.01 -13.25 5.86
N ASN A 674 -14.87 -12.28 5.60
CA ASN A 674 -14.96 -11.57 4.32
C ASN A 674 -14.65 -10.08 4.50
N PHE A 675 -14.10 -9.45 3.47
CA PHE A 675 -13.93 -8.00 3.42
C PHE A 675 -15.23 -7.33 2.96
N GLU A 676 -15.67 -6.33 3.72
CA GLU A 676 -16.80 -5.48 3.31
C GLU A 676 -16.40 -4.61 2.12
N GLN A 677 -17.28 -4.53 1.12
CA GLN A 677 -17.08 -3.66 -0.04
C GLN A 677 -17.33 -2.19 0.34
N PRO A 678 -16.62 -1.23 -0.29
CA PRO A 678 -16.88 0.19 -0.08
C PRO A 678 -18.27 0.57 -0.63
N GLU A 679 -18.89 1.56 0.00
CA GLU A 679 -20.14 2.15 -0.48
C GLU A 679 -19.93 2.78 -1.86
N SER A 680 -20.90 2.57 -2.76
CA SER A 680 -20.91 3.26 -4.05
C SER A 680 -21.31 4.72 -3.83
N LYS A 681 -20.38 5.64 -4.05
CA LYS A 681 -20.64 7.08 -4.09
C LYS A 681 -20.45 7.59 -5.52
N PRO A 682 -21.24 8.58 -5.97
CA PRO A 682 -20.98 9.26 -7.22
C PRO A 682 -19.53 9.76 -7.26
N LEU A 683 -18.81 9.45 -8.33
CA LEU A 683 -17.46 9.94 -8.52
C LEU A 683 -17.50 11.44 -8.86
N PRO A 684 -16.45 12.22 -8.53
CA PRO A 684 -16.39 13.64 -8.90
C PRO A 684 -16.58 13.82 -10.41
N ASP A 685 -17.36 14.81 -10.85
CA ASP A 685 -17.52 15.11 -12.28
C ASP A 685 -16.29 15.84 -12.83
N LYS A 686 -15.15 15.15 -12.81
CA LYS A 686 -13.88 15.57 -13.37
C LYS A 686 -13.27 14.40 -14.14
N PRO A 687 -12.79 14.60 -15.36
CA PRO A 687 -12.05 13.58 -16.11
C PRO A 687 -10.90 12.99 -15.28
N LEU A 688 -10.57 11.73 -15.58
CA LEU A 688 -9.65 10.86 -14.84
C LEU A 688 -10.09 10.54 -13.40
N LEU A 689 -10.62 11.47 -12.60
CA LEU A 689 -11.11 11.16 -11.25
C LEU A 689 -12.30 10.18 -11.25
N ASN A 690 -13.15 10.27 -12.27
CA ASN A 690 -14.31 9.39 -12.48
C ASN A 690 -14.08 8.21 -13.43
N GLY A 691 -12.82 7.87 -13.73
CA GLY A 691 -12.52 6.75 -14.62
C GLY A 691 -12.52 7.07 -16.11
N ARG A 692 -12.91 8.28 -16.52
CA ARG A 692 -12.95 8.68 -17.95
C ARG A 692 -11.58 9.12 -18.45
N VAL A 693 -11.14 8.56 -19.58
CA VAL A 693 -9.88 8.89 -20.26
C VAL A 693 -10.19 9.62 -21.56
N GLY A 694 -9.69 10.85 -21.70
CA GLY A 694 -10.02 11.71 -22.83
C GLY A 694 -11.50 12.11 -22.85
N SER A 695 -11.85 12.99 -23.80
CA SER A 695 -13.23 13.21 -24.19
C SER A 695 -13.51 12.42 -25.46
N GLU A 696 -14.54 11.58 -25.42
CA GLU A 696 -15.08 10.93 -26.59
C GLU A 696 -16.52 11.40 -26.76
N ALA A 697 -16.78 12.12 -27.85
CA ALA A 697 -18.14 12.46 -28.26
C ALA A 697 -18.51 11.60 -29.47
N VAL A 698 -19.55 10.79 -29.32
CA VAL A 698 -20.19 10.12 -30.46
C VAL A 698 -21.43 10.92 -30.79
N VAL A 699 -21.48 11.49 -31.98
CA VAL A 699 -22.65 12.21 -32.47
C VAL A 699 -23.14 11.55 -33.76
N LYS A 700 -24.46 11.55 -33.93
CA LYS A 700 -25.10 11.16 -35.18
C LYS A 700 -25.18 12.38 -36.06
N VAL A 701 -24.59 12.31 -37.24
CA VAL A 701 -24.62 13.40 -38.22
C VAL A 701 -25.31 12.94 -39.49
N ASP A 702 -25.90 13.88 -40.19
CA ASP A 702 -26.33 13.67 -41.57
C ASP A 702 -25.11 13.69 -42.50
N LYS A 703 -24.96 12.68 -43.36
CA LYS A 703 -23.89 12.56 -44.36
C LYS A 703 -23.91 13.70 -45.39
N ILE A 704 -25.05 14.33 -45.63
CA ILE A 704 -25.18 15.42 -46.61
C ILE A 704 -24.73 16.75 -46.00
N THR A 705 -25.30 17.14 -44.86
CA THR A 705 -25.02 18.45 -44.24
C THR A 705 -23.81 18.45 -43.31
N GLY A 706 -23.43 17.29 -42.75
CA GLY A 706 -22.43 17.17 -41.69
C GLY A 706 -22.90 17.70 -40.32
N LYS A 707 -24.18 18.08 -40.19
CA LYS A 707 -24.81 18.58 -38.95
C LYS A 707 -25.43 17.45 -38.14
N LEU A 708 -25.87 17.73 -36.90
CA LEU A 708 -26.50 16.74 -36.04
C LEU A 708 -27.79 16.21 -36.68
N ALA A 709 -27.86 14.90 -36.90
CA ALA A 709 -29.02 14.23 -37.47
C ALA A 709 -30.24 14.40 -36.55
N THR A 710 -31.41 14.51 -37.15
CA THR A 710 -32.70 14.60 -36.47
C THR A 710 -33.53 13.33 -36.75
N ASP A 711 -34.73 13.24 -36.16
CA ASP A 711 -35.67 12.16 -36.46
C ASP A 711 -36.17 12.17 -37.91
N LEU A 712 -35.98 13.28 -38.63
CA LEU A 712 -36.36 13.45 -40.03
C LEU A 712 -35.23 13.10 -41.00
N THR A 713 -33.98 13.01 -40.53
CA THR A 713 -32.84 12.58 -41.35
C THR A 713 -33.02 11.12 -41.77
N PRO A 714 -33.03 10.80 -43.07
CA PRO A 714 -33.18 9.42 -43.55
C PRO A 714 -32.13 8.49 -42.94
N ALA A 715 -32.56 7.30 -42.48
CA ALA A 715 -31.69 6.38 -41.74
C ALA A 715 -30.42 5.94 -42.51
N ASN A 716 -30.50 5.87 -43.85
CA ASN A 716 -29.36 5.58 -44.72
C ASN A 716 -28.33 6.73 -44.79
N LEU A 717 -28.74 7.95 -44.44
CA LEU A 717 -27.92 9.16 -44.40
C LEU A 717 -27.38 9.48 -43.01
N VAL A 718 -27.82 8.79 -41.96
CA VAL A 718 -27.24 8.95 -40.62
C VAL A 718 -25.87 8.25 -40.54
N GLU A 719 -24.86 8.97 -40.07
CA GLU A 719 -23.51 8.47 -39.78
C GLU A 719 -23.16 8.74 -38.31
N GLU A 720 -22.62 7.75 -37.61
CA GLU A 720 -22.02 7.98 -36.28
C GLU A 720 -20.58 8.46 -36.44
N LYS A 721 -20.33 9.73 -36.13
CA LYS A 721 -18.97 10.30 -36.08
C LYS A 721 -18.48 10.37 -34.64
N ARG A 722 -17.21 9.99 -34.48
CA ARG A 722 -16.53 9.82 -33.20
C ARG A 722 -15.41 10.86 -33.11
N TYR A 723 -15.53 11.75 -32.13
CA TYR A 723 -14.62 12.86 -31.91
C TYR A 723 -13.77 12.56 -30.68
N GLN A 724 -12.47 12.32 -30.89
CA GLN A 724 -11.49 12.05 -29.85
C GLN A 724 -10.75 13.32 -29.48
N GLY A 725 -10.91 13.78 -28.24
CA GLY A 725 -10.16 14.92 -27.71
C GLY A 725 -8.71 14.59 -27.37
N GLU A 726 -7.95 15.64 -27.08
CA GLU A 726 -6.58 15.51 -26.56
C GLU A 726 -6.56 14.73 -25.23
N LEU A 727 -5.51 13.93 -25.06
CA LEU A 727 -5.24 13.26 -23.79
C LEU A 727 -4.39 14.17 -22.93
N HIS A 728 -4.82 14.34 -21.68
CA HIS A 728 -4.06 15.04 -20.66
C HIS A 728 -3.80 14.14 -19.46
N ASP A 729 -2.70 14.40 -18.76
CA ASP A 729 -2.42 13.79 -17.46
C ASP A 729 -3.28 14.46 -16.37
N ILE A 730 -3.27 13.89 -15.17
CA ILE A 730 -4.17 14.27 -14.08
C ILE A 730 -3.98 15.72 -13.61
N LEU A 731 -2.78 16.30 -13.76
CA LEU A 731 -2.51 17.69 -13.39
C LEU A 731 -3.29 18.71 -14.24
N GLN A 732 -3.84 18.31 -15.39
CA GLN A 732 -4.80 19.14 -16.13
C GLN A 732 -6.11 19.37 -15.37
N TYR A 733 -6.51 18.41 -14.52
CA TYR A 733 -7.83 18.40 -13.89
C TYR A 733 -7.80 18.64 -12.38
N VAL A 734 -6.62 18.54 -11.75
CA VAL A 734 -6.47 18.64 -10.29
C VAL A 734 -5.33 19.57 -9.88
N LYS A 735 -5.52 20.26 -8.74
CA LYS A 735 -4.49 21.05 -8.09
C LYS A 735 -3.86 20.27 -6.95
N ARG A 736 -2.52 20.32 -6.83
CA ARG A 736 -1.81 19.72 -5.68
C ARG A 736 -2.35 20.28 -4.37
N GLY A 737 -2.61 19.39 -3.42
CA GLY A 737 -3.18 19.73 -2.12
C GLY A 737 -4.68 20.03 -2.09
N ASP A 738 -5.34 20.20 -3.26
CA ASP A 738 -6.76 20.49 -3.42
C ASP A 738 -7.35 19.73 -4.64
N ILE A 739 -7.44 18.40 -4.50
CA ILE A 739 -7.84 17.50 -5.59
C ILE A 739 -9.31 17.69 -5.97
N LEU A 740 -10.18 17.90 -4.98
CA LEU A 740 -11.63 18.05 -5.17
C LEU A 740 -12.07 19.49 -5.51
N GLY A 741 -11.16 20.47 -5.48
CA GLY A 741 -11.43 21.88 -5.82
C GLY A 741 -11.83 22.12 -7.28
N ALA A 742 -11.71 23.34 -7.80
CA ALA A 742 -11.97 23.60 -9.22
C ALA A 742 -10.88 22.97 -10.13
N ILE A 743 -11.20 22.76 -11.42
CA ILE A 743 -10.16 22.46 -12.44
C ILE A 743 -9.22 23.68 -12.51
N PRO A 744 -7.88 23.50 -12.53
CA PRO A 744 -6.95 24.62 -12.58
C PRO A 744 -7.13 25.45 -13.86
N GLU A 745 -7.24 26.77 -13.73
CA GLU A 745 -7.31 27.69 -14.89
C GLU A 745 -5.99 27.73 -15.67
N GLU A 746 -4.86 27.61 -14.97
CA GLU A 746 -3.51 27.57 -15.55
C GLU A 746 -2.74 26.34 -15.01
N PRO A 747 -3.03 25.12 -15.50
CA PRO A 747 -2.36 23.88 -15.07
C PRO A 747 -0.83 23.92 -15.21
N SER A 748 -0.33 24.65 -16.21
CA SER A 748 1.10 24.83 -16.49
C SER A 748 1.89 25.55 -15.39
N LYS A 749 1.23 26.16 -14.40
CA LYS A 749 1.89 26.71 -13.20
C LYS A 749 2.43 25.62 -12.28
N ASP A 750 1.92 24.39 -12.36
CA ASP A 750 2.49 23.29 -11.62
C ASP A 750 3.88 22.92 -12.21
N PRO A 751 4.96 22.88 -11.39
CA PRO A 751 6.30 22.63 -11.89
C PRO A 751 6.48 21.30 -12.64
N MET A 752 5.61 20.33 -12.39
CA MET A 752 5.67 19.00 -13.01
C MET A 752 4.68 18.82 -14.16
N TYR A 753 3.82 19.81 -14.45
CA TYR A 753 2.81 19.72 -15.50
C TYR A 753 3.42 19.31 -16.86
N ALA A 754 4.46 20.03 -17.31
CA ALA A 754 5.10 19.75 -18.59
C ALA A 754 5.72 18.34 -18.67
N ALA A 755 6.27 17.84 -17.56
CA ALA A 755 6.87 16.50 -17.51
C ALA A 755 5.81 15.39 -17.52
N PHE A 756 4.64 15.63 -16.91
CA PHE A 756 3.51 14.70 -16.93
C PHE A 756 2.90 14.64 -18.35
N GLU A 757 2.61 15.79 -18.96
CA GLU A 757 2.07 15.88 -20.32
C GLU A 757 3.01 15.28 -21.38
N ALA A 758 4.33 15.47 -21.23
CA ALA A 758 5.31 14.88 -22.16
C ALA A 758 5.21 13.35 -22.21
N GLY A 759 4.99 12.69 -21.07
CA GLY A 759 4.79 11.24 -21.00
C GLY A 759 3.51 10.79 -21.70
N VAL A 760 2.41 11.53 -21.51
CA VAL A 760 1.12 11.24 -22.17
C VAL A 760 1.22 11.40 -23.69
N LYS A 761 1.85 12.48 -24.15
CA LYS A 761 2.08 12.73 -25.58
C LYS A 761 2.92 11.65 -26.23
N ALA A 762 4.05 11.26 -25.60
CA ALA A 762 4.90 10.20 -26.11
C ALA A 762 4.17 8.84 -26.17
N TRP A 763 3.32 8.56 -25.17
CA TRP A 763 2.47 7.38 -25.18
C TRP A 763 1.41 7.42 -26.30
N ALA A 764 0.74 8.57 -26.48
CA ALA A 764 -0.25 8.77 -27.53
C ALA A 764 0.34 8.54 -28.93
N GLU A 765 1.50 9.16 -29.21
CA GLU A 765 2.25 8.99 -30.45
C GLU A 765 2.64 7.52 -30.68
N LYS A 766 3.19 6.85 -29.66
CA LYS A 766 3.61 5.44 -29.74
C LYS A 766 2.44 4.48 -30.00
N ASN A 767 1.24 4.83 -29.57
CA ASN A 767 0.04 3.99 -29.72
C ASN A 767 -0.88 4.46 -30.87
N ASN A 768 -0.41 5.35 -31.76
CA ASN A 768 -1.18 5.91 -32.88
C ASN A 768 -2.53 6.53 -32.44
N TYR A 769 -2.58 7.10 -31.23
CA TYR A 769 -3.77 7.81 -30.76
C TYR A 769 -3.93 9.09 -31.58
N THR A 770 -5.06 9.22 -32.29
CA THR A 770 -5.30 10.33 -33.23
C THR A 770 -6.38 11.23 -32.66
N VAL A 771 -6.01 12.47 -32.35
CA VAL A 771 -6.95 13.51 -31.93
C VAL A 771 -7.76 13.95 -33.15
N THR A 772 -9.08 14.02 -33.01
CA THR A 772 -9.94 14.62 -34.03
C THR A 772 -9.74 16.13 -34.00
N THR A 773 -9.19 16.69 -35.08
CA THR A 773 -8.92 18.14 -35.18
C THR A 773 -10.19 18.96 -35.40
N GLU A 774 -11.27 18.32 -35.84
CA GLU A 774 -12.57 18.94 -36.04
C GLU A 774 -13.36 18.93 -34.73
N ASN A 775 -14.00 20.04 -34.39
CA ASN A 775 -14.97 20.06 -33.30
C ASN A 775 -16.26 19.32 -33.73
N PRO A 776 -16.97 18.66 -32.80
CA PRO A 776 -18.28 18.11 -33.12
C PRO A 776 -19.23 19.23 -33.58
N PRO A 777 -20.09 18.98 -34.58
CA PRO A 777 -21.11 19.93 -34.99
C PRO A 777 -22.05 20.22 -33.83
N THR A 778 -22.49 21.48 -33.72
CA THR A 778 -23.43 21.92 -32.68
C THR A 778 -24.81 22.26 -33.26
N ASP A 779 -24.88 22.54 -34.55
CA ASP A 779 -26.13 22.81 -35.26
C ASP A 779 -26.81 21.50 -35.67
N TYR A 780 -28.15 21.51 -35.65
CA TYR A 780 -28.98 20.43 -36.17
C TYR A 780 -29.15 20.55 -37.68
N ASP A 781 -29.34 19.40 -38.31
CA ASP A 781 -29.71 19.26 -39.72
C ASP A 781 -30.92 20.14 -40.06
N ASP A 782 -30.72 20.99 -41.07
CA ASP A 782 -31.68 21.97 -41.58
C ASP A 782 -32.12 21.67 -43.03
N VAL A 783 -31.67 20.54 -43.58
CA VAL A 783 -32.07 20.06 -44.91
C VAL A 783 -33.23 19.10 -44.80
N HIS A 784 -33.18 18.16 -43.84
CA HIS A 784 -34.26 17.22 -43.57
C HIS A 784 -35.27 17.78 -42.58
N THR A 785 -36.15 18.65 -43.08
CA THR A 785 -37.17 19.35 -42.28
C THR A 785 -38.57 19.06 -42.80
N GLU A 786 -39.61 19.27 -41.98
CA GLU A 786 -41.01 19.13 -42.42
C GLU A 786 -41.32 20.04 -43.63
N GLU A 787 -40.75 21.24 -43.67
CA GLU A 787 -40.94 22.19 -44.78
C GLU A 787 -40.34 21.68 -46.10
N ASN A 788 -39.23 20.95 -46.04
CA ASN A 788 -38.55 20.41 -47.23
C ASN A 788 -39.08 19.05 -47.66
N GLN A 789 -39.95 18.41 -46.87
CA GLN A 789 -40.54 17.14 -47.30
C GLN A 789 -41.39 17.33 -48.57
N PRO A 790 -41.26 16.42 -49.55
CA PRO A 790 -42.14 16.43 -50.69
C PRO A 790 -43.62 16.37 -50.29
N ASN A 791 -44.47 17.06 -51.04
CA ASN A 791 -45.89 16.81 -51.08
C ASN A 791 -46.18 15.75 -52.14
N LEU A 792 -47.07 14.81 -51.82
CA LEU A 792 -47.48 13.74 -52.70
C LEU A 792 -48.97 13.49 -52.60
N GLU A 793 -49.63 13.53 -53.75
CA GLU A 793 -50.98 13.06 -53.93
C GLU A 793 -51.05 12.09 -55.12
N ILE A 794 -51.72 10.95 -54.91
CA ILE A 794 -52.06 10.01 -55.97
C ILE A 794 -53.45 10.41 -56.47
N ILE A 795 -53.51 10.94 -57.69
CA ILE A 795 -54.76 11.39 -58.34
C ILE A 795 -55.44 10.19 -59.01
N GLU A 796 -54.66 9.38 -59.73
CA GLU A 796 -55.10 8.13 -60.32
C GLU A 796 -54.07 7.02 -60.06
N PRO A 797 -54.49 5.77 -59.76
CA PRO A 797 -55.87 5.41 -59.45
C PRO A 797 -56.34 5.99 -58.10
N THR A 798 -57.65 6.09 -57.91
CA THR A 798 -58.22 6.44 -56.59
C THR A 798 -58.15 5.26 -55.64
N ASP A 799 -58.17 5.53 -54.33
CA ASP A 799 -58.20 4.48 -53.31
C ASP A 799 -59.47 3.61 -53.47
N GLY A 800 -59.27 2.29 -53.60
CA GLY A 800 -60.30 1.31 -53.90
C GLY A 800 -60.58 1.07 -55.38
N ALA A 801 -59.78 1.61 -56.30
CA ALA A 801 -59.97 1.40 -57.74
C ALA A 801 -59.92 -0.08 -58.13
N ASN A 802 -60.82 -0.49 -59.02
CA ASN A 802 -60.89 -1.84 -59.57
C ASN A 802 -60.21 -1.89 -60.94
N PHE A 803 -59.33 -2.86 -61.14
CA PHE A 803 -58.64 -3.10 -62.40
C PHE A 803 -59.11 -4.42 -63.00
N GLU A 804 -59.74 -4.35 -64.17
CA GLU A 804 -60.12 -5.50 -65.00
C GLU A 804 -59.13 -5.72 -66.16
N GLU A 805 -58.31 -4.71 -66.47
CA GLU A 805 -57.27 -4.74 -67.50
C GLU A 805 -55.88 -4.80 -66.85
N PRO A 806 -54.90 -5.51 -67.44
CA PRO A 806 -53.59 -5.76 -66.82
C PRO A 806 -52.64 -4.56 -66.91
N ILE A 807 -53.16 -3.33 -66.98
CA ILE A 807 -52.36 -2.11 -67.18
C ILE A 807 -52.61 -1.15 -66.02
N LEU A 808 -51.56 -0.87 -65.27
CA LEU A 808 -51.52 0.18 -64.27
C LEU A 808 -50.96 1.47 -64.89
N ASN A 809 -51.81 2.49 -64.91
CA ASN A 809 -51.41 3.87 -65.11
C ASN A 809 -51.58 4.60 -63.78
N THR A 810 -50.64 5.46 -63.45
CA THR A 810 -50.76 6.37 -62.31
C THR A 810 -50.62 7.81 -62.77
N ILE A 811 -51.37 8.68 -62.13
CA ILE A 811 -51.19 10.13 -62.19
C ILE A 811 -50.93 10.58 -60.76
N ILE A 812 -49.76 11.16 -60.53
CA ILE A 812 -49.39 11.70 -59.23
C ILE A 812 -49.16 13.20 -59.35
N GLU A 813 -49.58 13.94 -58.32
CA GLU A 813 -49.15 15.31 -58.10
C GLU A 813 -48.08 15.28 -57.01
N ALA A 814 -46.84 15.55 -57.40
CA ALA A 814 -45.72 15.61 -56.50
C ALA A 814 -44.98 16.94 -56.67
N SER A 815 -44.70 17.60 -55.54
CA SER A 815 -43.92 18.83 -55.51
C SER A 815 -43.03 18.84 -54.27
N ALA A 816 -41.87 19.46 -54.36
CA ALA A 816 -40.99 19.69 -53.22
C ALA A 816 -40.30 21.03 -53.44
N ASN A 817 -39.91 21.71 -52.37
CA ASN A 817 -39.15 22.97 -52.46
C ASN A 817 -37.86 22.80 -53.27
N ARG A 818 -37.26 21.60 -53.22
CA ARG A 818 -36.03 21.23 -53.93
C ARG A 818 -36.27 20.51 -55.26
N GLY A 819 -37.54 20.36 -55.66
CA GLY A 819 -37.94 19.54 -56.80
C GLY A 819 -37.92 18.04 -56.49
N ILE A 820 -38.67 17.25 -57.27
CA ILE A 820 -38.70 15.79 -57.15
C ILE A 820 -37.57 15.21 -58.01
N ALA A 821 -36.75 14.35 -57.42
CA ALA A 821 -35.70 13.61 -58.15
C ALA A 821 -36.24 12.30 -58.74
N ARG A 822 -37.09 11.59 -57.98
CA ARG A 822 -37.72 10.33 -58.44
C ARG A 822 -39.01 10.02 -57.71
N ALA A 823 -39.86 9.22 -58.35
CA ALA A 823 -40.97 8.49 -57.76
C ALA A 823 -40.72 6.99 -57.86
N GLU A 824 -40.85 6.28 -56.75
CA GLU A 824 -40.80 4.84 -56.69
C GLU A 824 -42.19 4.28 -56.43
N TYR A 825 -42.53 3.24 -57.17
CA TYR A 825 -43.82 2.58 -57.13
C TYR A 825 -43.63 1.17 -56.61
N TYR A 826 -44.48 0.78 -55.66
CA TYR A 826 -44.46 -0.52 -55.04
C TYR A 826 -45.85 -1.15 -55.06
N ILE A 827 -45.92 -2.45 -55.28
CA ILE A 827 -47.14 -3.24 -55.10
C ILE A 827 -46.86 -4.27 -54.01
N ASP A 828 -47.66 -4.27 -52.93
CA ASP A 828 -47.48 -5.17 -51.78
C ASP A 828 -46.04 -5.16 -51.22
N ASN A 829 -45.41 -3.97 -51.21
CA ASN A 829 -44.02 -3.70 -50.84
C ASN A 829 -42.93 -4.21 -51.81
N GLU A 830 -43.27 -4.78 -52.96
CA GLU A 830 -42.29 -5.07 -54.02
C GLU A 830 -42.12 -3.85 -54.93
N LEU A 831 -40.86 -3.43 -55.16
CA LEU A 831 -40.55 -2.31 -56.06
C LEU A 831 -40.88 -2.70 -57.49
N VAL A 832 -41.86 -2.02 -58.09
CA VAL A 832 -42.31 -2.30 -59.46
C VAL A 832 -41.72 -1.35 -60.50
N ALA A 833 -41.45 -0.10 -60.12
CA ALA A 833 -40.86 0.88 -61.03
C ALA A 833 -40.21 2.06 -60.28
N THR A 834 -39.21 2.67 -60.91
CA THR A 834 -38.64 3.96 -60.51
C THR A 834 -38.73 4.93 -61.68
N VAL A 835 -39.45 6.03 -61.51
CA VAL A 835 -39.64 7.07 -62.52
C VAL A 835 -38.82 8.29 -62.13
N LYS A 836 -37.94 8.76 -63.02
CA LYS A 836 -37.00 9.88 -62.76
C LYS A 836 -37.30 11.15 -63.56
N SER A 837 -38.38 11.16 -64.34
CA SER A 837 -38.74 12.27 -65.23
C SER A 837 -40.16 12.77 -64.95
N GLN A 838 -40.33 14.09 -64.89
CA GLN A 838 -41.64 14.74 -64.74
C GLN A 838 -42.58 14.34 -65.89
N PRO A 839 -43.88 14.07 -65.64
CA PRO A 839 -44.65 14.26 -64.40
C PRO A 839 -44.50 13.15 -63.33
N PHE A 840 -43.52 12.26 -63.44
CA PHE A 840 -43.28 11.14 -62.52
C PHE A 840 -44.38 10.08 -62.47
N ASN A 841 -45.32 10.16 -63.41
CA ASN A 841 -46.38 9.18 -63.64
C ASN A 841 -45.80 7.83 -64.07
N LEU A 842 -46.39 6.75 -63.56
CA LEU A 842 -46.17 5.40 -64.07
C LEU A 842 -47.17 5.17 -65.20
N VAL A 843 -46.70 4.99 -66.43
CA VAL A 843 -47.57 4.78 -67.59
C VAL A 843 -47.31 3.40 -68.18
N GLY A 844 -48.38 2.63 -68.35
CA GLY A 844 -48.37 1.36 -69.06
C GLY A 844 -47.75 0.19 -68.30
N TYR A 845 -47.65 0.27 -66.97
CA TYR A 845 -47.06 -0.81 -66.19
C TYR A 845 -47.94 -2.05 -66.23
N GLN A 846 -47.39 -3.17 -66.71
CA GLN A 846 -48.14 -4.40 -66.88
C GLN A 846 -48.30 -5.11 -65.53
N LEU A 847 -49.53 -5.29 -65.04
CA LEU A 847 -49.88 -6.03 -63.82
C LEU A 847 -49.89 -7.55 -63.99
N ILE A 848 -49.33 -8.05 -65.09
CA ILE A 848 -49.25 -9.47 -65.41
C ILE A 848 -48.47 -10.21 -64.32
N GLY A 849 -49.00 -11.34 -63.84
CA GLY A 849 -48.42 -12.15 -62.77
C GLY A 849 -48.70 -11.64 -61.35
N VAL A 850 -49.46 -10.54 -61.20
CA VAL A 850 -49.96 -10.09 -59.89
C VAL A 850 -51.30 -10.77 -59.63
N ASP A 851 -51.43 -11.45 -58.49
CA ASP A 851 -52.65 -12.17 -58.13
C ASP A 851 -53.85 -11.22 -57.95
N ASN A 852 -55.05 -11.69 -58.32
CA ASN A 852 -56.29 -10.98 -58.05
C ASN A 852 -56.56 -10.76 -56.56
N GLY A 853 -57.44 -9.80 -56.26
CA GLY A 853 -57.82 -9.41 -54.90
C GLY A 853 -57.30 -8.04 -54.51
N GLN A 854 -57.33 -7.76 -53.20
CA GLN A 854 -56.86 -6.50 -52.63
C GLN A 854 -55.34 -6.42 -52.69
N ARG A 855 -54.80 -5.32 -53.22
CA ARG A 855 -53.37 -4.99 -53.30
C ARG A 855 -53.12 -3.58 -52.77
N PHE A 856 -51.90 -3.32 -52.34
CA PHE A 856 -51.47 -1.99 -51.90
C PHE A 856 -50.53 -1.37 -52.91
N LEU A 857 -50.95 -0.27 -53.53
CA LEU A 857 -50.10 0.57 -54.33
C LEU A 857 -49.48 1.63 -53.43
N LYS A 858 -48.18 1.54 -53.22
CA LYS A 858 -47.38 2.53 -52.49
C LYS A 858 -46.57 3.35 -53.47
N VAL A 859 -46.69 4.67 -53.37
CA VAL A 859 -45.85 5.60 -54.11
C VAL A 859 -44.99 6.35 -53.11
N ILE A 860 -43.68 6.39 -53.36
CA ILE A 860 -42.74 7.17 -52.57
C ILE A 860 -42.05 8.15 -53.50
N VAL A 861 -42.15 9.44 -53.23
CA VAL A 861 -41.41 10.46 -53.97
C VAL A 861 -40.25 10.95 -53.15
N TYR A 862 -39.11 11.14 -53.80
CA TYR A 862 -37.87 11.61 -53.21
C TYR A 862 -37.43 12.90 -53.90
N ASP A 863 -36.92 13.86 -53.14
CA ASP A 863 -36.16 15.00 -53.69
C ASP A 863 -34.70 14.63 -53.97
N ASP A 864 -33.88 15.63 -54.32
CA ASP A 864 -32.46 15.49 -54.67
C ASP A 864 -31.56 15.11 -53.49
N VAL A 865 -32.04 15.23 -52.26
CA VAL A 865 -31.30 14.94 -51.02
C VAL A 865 -31.93 13.82 -50.21
N GLU A 866 -32.87 13.05 -50.78
CA GLU A 866 -33.58 11.93 -50.14
C GLU A 866 -34.61 12.34 -49.06
N ASN A 867 -35.06 13.60 -49.01
CA ASN A 867 -36.35 13.87 -48.36
C ASN A 867 -37.43 13.12 -49.11
N TYR A 868 -38.32 12.45 -48.39
CA TYR A 868 -39.34 11.64 -49.02
C TYR A 868 -40.71 11.84 -48.42
N ARG A 869 -41.72 11.52 -49.23
CA ARG A 869 -43.07 11.30 -48.76
C ARG A 869 -43.65 10.07 -49.44
N GLU A 870 -44.28 9.24 -48.63
CA GLU A 870 -45.00 8.07 -49.10
C GLU A 870 -46.51 8.27 -49.01
N LYS A 871 -47.24 7.69 -49.97
CA LYS A 871 -48.69 7.56 -49.93
C LYS A 871 -49.07 6.16 -50.38
N ASN A 872 -49.95 5.53 -49.62
CA ASN A 872 -50.42 4.18 -49.86
C ASN A 872 -51.91 4.25 -50.18
N ILE A 873 -52.32 3.55 -51.23
CA ILE A 873 -53.73 3.34 -51.54
C ILE A 873 -53.98 1.86 -51.79
N THR A 874 -55.23 1.46 -51.61
CA THR A 874 -55.69 0.11 -51.92
C THR A 874 -56.15 0.08 -53.38
N ILE A 875 -55.79 -0.97 -54.11
CA ILE A 875 -56.35 -1.26 -55.43
C ILE A 875 -56.87 -2.70 -55.43
N TYR A 876 -57.90 -2.97 -56.22
CA TYR A 876 -58.49 -4.30 -56.36
C TYR A 876 -58.25 -4.82 -57.76
N LEU A 877 -57.61 -5.97 -57.87
CA LEU A 877 -57.34 -6.62 -59.14
C LEU A 877 -58.39 -7.70 -59.40
N ASN A 878 -59.10 -7.59 -60.52
CA ASN A 878 -60.02 -8.59 -61.05
C ASN A 878 -59.67 -8.87 -62.52
N LEU A 879 -58.42 -9.21 -62.74
CA LEU A 879 -57.87 -9.49 -64.06
C LEU A 879 -58.34 -10.88 -64.55
N PRO A 880 -58.59 -11.04 -65.86
CA PRO A 880 -58.78 -12.35 -66.46
C PRO A 880 -57.66 -13.33 -66.07
N ALA A 881 -58.02 -14.61 -65.89
CA ALA A 881 -57.09 -15.65 -65.45
C ALA A 881 -55.86 -15.78 -66.37
N GLU A 882 -55.98 -15.38 -67.63
CA GLU A 882 -54.88 -15.36 -68.60
C GLU A 882 -53.74 -14.38 -68.26
N TYR A 883 -53.96 -13.42 -67.34
CA TYR A 883 -52.92 -12.49 -66.86
C TYR A 883 -52.38 -12.85 -65.48
N THR A 884 -53.18 -13.51 -64.63
CA THR A 884 -52.78 -13.90 -63.27
C THR A 884 -52.17 -15.30 -63.23
N LYS A 885 -52.73 -16.24 -63.99
CA LYS A 885 -52.27 -17.64 -64.10
C LYS A 885 -52.20 -18.07 -65.57
N PRO A 886 -51.25 -17.49 -66.33
CA PRO A 886 -51.17 -17.66 -67.78
C PRO A 886 -50.76 -19.06 -68.27
N VAL A 887 -50.32 -19.97 -67.40
CA VAL A 887 -49.84 -21.31 -67.77
C VAL A 887 -50.73 -22.39 -67.17
N SER A 888 -51.11 -23.37 -67.98
CA SER A 888 -51.79 -24.59 -67.55
C SER A 888 -51.08 -25.83 -68.09
N TRP A 889 -50.71 -26.77 -67.22
CA TRP A 889 -49.94 -27.95 -67.61
C TRP A 889 -50.82 -29.00 -68.30
N ILE A 890 -50.40 -29.41 -69.50
CA ILE A 890 -51.00 -30.52 -70.25
C ILE A 890 -50.30 -31.83 -69.87
N TYR A 891 -48.96 -31.82 -69.82
CA TYR A 891 -48.15 -32.98 -69.43
C TYR A 891 -46.79 -32.54 -68.88
N PRO A 892 -46.29 -33.14 -67.79
CA PRO A 892 -46.96 -34.15 -66.95
C PRO A 892 -48.06 -33.54 -66.06
N SER A 893 -48.97 -34.37 -65.58
CA SER A 893 -50.00 -33.95 -64.63
C SER A 893 -49.44 -33.87 -63.21
N ALA A 894 -50.01 -33.01 -62.37
CA ALA A 894 -49.60 -32.90 -60.97
C ALA A 894 -49.72 -34.25 -60.23
N GLY A 895 -48.67 -34.63 -59.49
CA GLY A 895 -48.56 -35.88 -58.76
C GLY A 895 -48.22 -37.11 -59.60
N GLN A 896 -47.99 -36.95 -60.91
CA GLN A 896 -47.73 -38.08 -61.80
C GLN A 896 -46.40 -38.79 -61.46
N GLU A 897 -46.46 -40.12 -61.33
CA GLU A 897 -45.26 -40.96 -61.28
C GLU A 897 -44.77 -41.29 -62.71
N ILE A 898 -43.49 -41.03 -62.98
CA ILE A 898 -42.85 -41.21 -64.28
C ILE A 898 -41.70 -42.20 -64.12
N ASN A 899 -41.81 -43.37 -64.76
CA ASN A 899 -40.71 -44.34 -64.77
C ASN A 899 -39.54 -43.79 -65.59
N ILE A 900 -38.30 -43.93 -65.09
CA ILE A 900 -37.08 -43.40 -65.70
C ILE A 900 -36.85 -43.89 -67.14
N LYS A 901 -37.40 -45.05 -67.51
CA LYS A 901 -37.34 -45.61 -68.88
C LYS A 901 -38.26 -44.89 -69.88
N LYS A 902 -39.17 -44.03 -69.42
CA LYS A 902 -40.05 -43.23 -70.29
C LYS A 902 -39.40 -41.96 -70.82
N PHE A 903 -38.22 -41.59 -70.31
CA PHE A 903 -37.46 -40.47 -70.84
C PHE A 903 -36.82 -40.83 -72.19
N PRO A 904 -36.73 -39.87 -73.15
CA PRO A 904 -37.11 -38.47 -73.05
C PRO A 904 -38.64 -38.25 -73.04
N ILE A 905 -39.12 -37.30 -72.24
CA ILE A 905 -40.53 -36.88 -72.23
C ILE A 905 -40.68 -35.46 -72.76
N ASN A 906 -41.87 -35.09 -73.21
CA ASN A 906 -42.18 -33.73 -73.67
C ASN A 906 -43.00 -33.01 -72.61
N LEU A 907 -42.44 -31.96 -72.01
CA LEU A 907 -43.17 -31.03 -71.16
C LEU A 907 -44.09 -30.22 -72.06
N LYS A 908 -45.38 -30.21 -71.75
CA LYS A 908 -46.42 -29.55 -72.53
C LYS A 908 -47.28 -28.69 -71.65
N VAL A 909 -47.47 -27.44 -72.04
CA VAL A 909 -48.36 -26.49 -71.37
C VAL A 909 -49.19 -25.75 -72.40
N ASN A 910 -50.38 -25.33 -71.98
CA ASN A 910 -51.21 -24.37 -72.67
C ASN A 910 -51.00 -22.99 -72.02
N ILE A 911 -50.86 -21.98 -72.85
CA ILE A 911 -50.58 -20.59 -72.52
C ILE A 911 -51.84 -19.81 -72.85
N ALA A 912 -52.39 -19.16 -71.83
CA ALA A 912 -53.70 -18.54 -71.90
C ALA A 912 -53.72 -17.23 -72.71
N SER A 913 -52.57 -16.63 -73.02
CA SER A 913 -52.49 -15.35 -73.72
C SER A 913 -51.30 -15.29 -74.69
N SER A 914 -51.50 -14.68 -75.86
CA SER A 914 -50.45 -14.47 -76.87
C SER A 914 -49.57 -13.25 -76.61
N ILE A 915 -49.77 -12.54 -75.49
CA ILE A 915 -48.94 -11.39 -75.10
C ILE A 915 -47.50 -11.80 -74.75
N PHE A 916 -47.31 -13.05 -74.31
CA PHE A 916 -46.01 -13.59 -74.00
C PHE A 916 -45.31 -14.02 -75.27
N ASN A 917 -44.02 -13.71 -75.41
CA ASN A 917 -43.24 -14.04 -76.59
C ASN A 917 -42.34 -15.26 -76.38
N LYS A 918 -42.04 -15.61 -75.13
CA LYS A 918 -41.14 -16.71 -74.77
C LYS A 918 -41.60 -17.41 -73.49
N ILE A 919 -41.37 -18.72 -73.43
CA ILE A 919 -41.53 -19.53 -72.23
C ILE A 919 -40.28 -20.36 -71.97
N ASP A 920 -39.77 -20.33 -70.74
CA ASP A 920 -38.65 -21.12 -70.25
C ASP A 920 -39.17 -22.19 -69.28
N PHE A 921 -38.66 -23.41 -69.39
CA PHE A 921 -39.01 -24.52 -68.51
C PHE A 921 -37.86 -24.82 -67.56
N TYR A 922 -38.21 -25.12 -66.32
CA TYR A 922 -37.28 -25.48 -65.27
C TYR A 922 -37.72 -26.76 -64.59
N SER A 923 -36.74 -27.50 -64.10
CA SER A 923 -36.93 -28.64 -63.22
C SER A 923 -36.18 -28.37 -61.92
N GLN A 924 -36.85 -28.58 -60.80
CA GLN A 924 -36.25 -28.41 -59.49
C GLN A 924 -36.47 -29.67 -58.68
N LYS A 925 -35.39 -30.38 -58.36
CA LYS A 925 -35.47 -31.49 -57.41
C LYS A 925 -35.64 -30.93 -56.00
N LYS A 926 -36.46 -31.57 -55.17
CA LYS A 926 -36.75 -31.10 -53.81
C LYS A 926 -35.45 -30.88 -53.00
N GLY A 927 -35.21 -29.64 -52.58
CA GLY A 927 -34.01 -29.24 -51.80
C GLY A 927 -32.79 -28.85 -52.64
N GLU A 928 -32.89 -28.85 -53.97
CA GLU A 928 -31.83 -28.45 -54.89
C GLU A 928 -32.21 -27.17 -55.67
N GLU A 929 -31.22 -26.52 -56.28
CA GLU A 929 -31.45 -25.36 -57.16
C GLU A 929 -32.18 -25.75 -58.44
N SER A 930 -32.89 -24.79 -59.04
CA SER A 930 -33.61 -25.01 -60.29
C SER A 930 -32.66 -25.17 -61.48
N VAL A 931 -32.90 -26.21 -62.28
CA VAL A 931 -32.17 -26.49 -63.51
C VAL A 931 -33.04 -26.07 -64.70
N TRP A 932 -32.50 -25.22 -65.57
CA TRP A 932 -33.14 -24.85 -66.82
C TRP A 932 -33.17 -26.05 -67.78
N VAL A 933 -34.35 -26.36 -68.30
CA VAL A 933 -34.60 -27.51 -69.19
C VAL A 933 -34.52 -27.08 -70.65
N GLY A 934 -35.10 -25.94 -70.98
CA GLY A 934 -35.17 -25.43 -72.35
C GLY A 934 -36.24 -24.35 -72.49
N TYR A 935 -36.37 -23.78 -73.68
CA TYR A 935 -37.32 -22.71 -73.95
C TYR A 935 -38.06 -22.91 -75.27
N LYS A 936 -39.13 -22.14 -75.46
CA LYS A 936 -39.87 -22.04 -76.72
C LYS A 936 -40.29 -20.58 -76.96
N GLU A 937 -40.14 -20.11 -78.19
CA GLU A 937 -40.81 -18.89 -78.65
C GLU A 937 -42.29 -19.18 -78.88
N ILE A 938 -43.16 -18.31 -78.38
CA ILE A 938 -44.61 -18.54 -78.34
C ILE A 938 -45.19 -18.08 -79.69
N GLU A 939 -45.39 -19.03 -80.60
CA GLU A 939 -46.05 -18.81 -81.90
C GLU A 939 -47.53 -19.22 -81.88
N GLY A 940 -47.99 -19.90 -80.81
CA GLY A 940 -49.36 -20.37 -80.61
C GLY A 940 -49.65 -20.61 -79.13
N MET A 941 -50.85 -21.10 -78.80
CA MET A 941 -51.29 -21.26 -77.41
C MET A 941 -50.67 -22.47 -76.69
N GLU A 942 -49.97 -23.38 -77.38
CA GLU A 942 -49.29 -24.51 -76.73
C GLU A 942 -47.78 -24.40 -76.86
N ALA A 943 -47.06 -24.69 -75.77
CA ALA A 943 -45.61 -24.80 -75.76
C ALA A 943 -45.17 -26.20 -75.35
N THR A 944 -44.21 -26.74 -76.09
CA THR A 944 -43.63 -28.06 -75.83
C THR A 944 -42.11 -27.99 -75.81
N VAL A 945 -41.48 -28.52 -74.75
CA VAL A 945 -40.02 -28.69 -74.63
C VAL A 945 -39.69 -30.12 -74.24
N ARG A 946 -38.63 -30.67 -74.85
CA ARG A 946 -38.15 -32.03 -74.57
C ARG A 946 -37.28 -32.02 -73.32
N LEU A 947 -37.60 -32.90 -72.37
CA LEU A 947 -36.81 -33.18 -71.17
C LEU A 947 -36.14 -34.55 -71.33
N ASP A 948 -34.81 -34.55 -71.43
CA ASP A 948 -34.04 -35.72 -71.86
C ASP A 948 -33.90 -36.80 -70.78
N ASN A 949 -33.68 -36.42 -69.53
CA ASN A 949 -33.62 -37.34 -68.39
C ASN A 949 -33.85 -36.60 -67.06
N LEU A 950 -34.22 -37.36 -66.03
CA LEU A 950 -34.15 -36.97 -64.63
C LEU A 950 -33.74 -38.20 -63.82
N ALA A 951 -33.07 -38.01 -62.68
CA ALA A 951 -32.80 -39.08 -61.73
C ALA A 951 -34.07 -39.44 -60.94
N ALA A 952 -34.08 -40.57 -60.24
CA ALA A 952 -35.19 -40.92 -59.34
C ALA A 952 -35.31 -39.88 -58.19
N GLY A 953 -36.53 -39.41 -57.93
CA GLY A 953 -36.79 -38.37 -56.92
C GLY A 953 -38.09 -37.58 -57.15
N GLU A 954 -38.41 -36.69 -56.21
CA GLU A 954 -39.52 -35.73 -56.32
C GLU A 954 -39.02 -34.43 -56.94
N TYR A 955 -39.71 -33.95 -57.98
CA TYR A 955 -39.38 -32.74 -58.73
C TYR A 955 -40.58 -31.81 -58.81
N ALA A 956 -40.33 -30.51 -58.74
CA ALA A 956 -41.25 -29.48 -59.22
C ALA A 956 -40.80 -29.05 -60.62
N LEU A 957 -41.66 -29.24 -61.61
CA LEU A 957 -41.46 -28.71 -62.96
C LEU A 957 -42.27 -27.44 -63.07
N TYR A 958 -41.65 -26.34 -63.46
CA TYR A 958 -42.33 -25.06 -63.56
C TYR A 958 -41.88 -24.31 -64.80
N ALA A 959 -42.69 -23.35 -65.24
CA ALA A 959 -42.42 -22.53 -66.40
C ALA A 959 -42.34 -21.05 -66.01
N VAL A 960 -41.52 -20.31 -66.73
CA VAL A 960 -41.38 -18.86 -66.62
C VAL A 960 -41.69 -18.27 -67.99
N LEU A 961 -42.81 -17.56 -68.07
CA LEU A 961 -43.15 -16.78 -69.26
C LEU A 961 -42.40 -15.47 -69.25
N THR A 962 -42.02 -14.99 -70.43
CA THR A 962 -41.50 -13.64 -70.64
C THR A 962 -42.46 -12.88 -71.55
N GLY A 963 -42.94 -11.75 -71.07
CA GLY A 963 -43.87 -10.86 -71.74
C GLY A 963 -43.20 -9.62 -72.35
N PRO A 964 -44.00 -8.66 -72.82
CA PRO A 964 -43.51 -7.40 -73.37
C PRO A 964 -42.66 -6.65 -72.33
N GLY A 965 -41.58 -6.01 -72.78
CA GLY A 965 -40.66 -5.29 -71.89
C GLY A 965 -39.79 -6.19 -70.99
N GLY A 966 -39.79 -7.51 -71.22
CA GLY A 966 -38.94 -8.46 -70.48
C GLY A 966 -39.50 -8.86 -69.11
N LYS A 967 -40.74 -8.49 -68.79
CA LYS A 967 -41.40 -8.90 -67.53
C LYS A 967 -41.63 -10.40 -67.53
N THR A 968 -41.20 -11.09 -66.48
CA THR A 968 -41.39 -12.53 -66.36
C THR A 968 -42.53 -12.88 -65.40
N VAL A 969 -43.22 -13.98 -65.69
CA VAL A 969 -44.24 -14.57 -64.82
C VAL A 969 -43.91 -16.03 -64.63
N ARG A 970 -43.63 -16.42 -63.38
CA ARG A 970 -43.42 -17.81 -63.01
C ARG A 970 -44.77 -18.44 -62.70
N ASP A 971 -45.01 -19.65 -63.20
CA ASP A 971 -46.20 -20.41 -62.84
C ASP A 971 -46.02 -21.17 -61.50
N ASP A 972 -47.13 -21.70 -60.99
CA ASP A 972 -47.15 -22.49 -59.75
C ASP A 972 -46.40 -23.83 -59.89
N GLY A 973 -46.14 -24.27 -61.12
CA GLY A 973 -45.52 -25.55 -61.46
C GLY A 973 -46.39 -26.77 -61.18
N VAL A 974 -45.87 -27.95 -61.55
CA VAL A 974 -46.44 -29.26 -61.25
C VAL A 974 -45.40 -30.15 -60.57
N GLY A 975 -45.80 -30.78 -59.47
CA GLY A 975 -44.99 -31.79 -58.80
C GLY A 975 -45.07 -33.12 -59.54
N VAL A 976 -43.94 -33.80 -59.76
CA VAL A 976 -43.87 -35.16 -60.31
C VAL A 976 -42.87 -36.01 -59.52
N LYS A 977 -43.03 -37.33 -59.59
CA LYS A 977 -42.11 -38.27 -58.95
C LYS A 977 -41.51 -39.21 -59.98
N VAL A 978 -40.20 -39.21 -60.11
CA VAL A 978 -39.47 -40.09 -61.00
C VAL A 978 -39.10 -41.37 -60.24
N VAL A 979 -39.50 -42.52 -60.77
CA VAL A 979 -39.28 -43.85 -60.18
C VAL A 979 -38.46 -44.74 -61.13
N GLU A 980 -37.72 -45.71 -60.59
CA GLU A 980 -36.90 -46.64 -61.39
C GLU A 980 -37.73 -47.66 -62.20
#